data_AF-A0AAU4YEF4-F1
#
_entry.id   AF-A0AAU4YEF4-F1
#
_cell.length_a   1.000
_cell.length_b   1.000
_cell.length_c   1.000
_cell.angle_alpha   90.00
_cell.angle_beta   90.00
_cell.angle_gamma   90.00
#
_symmetry.space_group_name_H-M   'P 1'
#
loop_
_entity.id
_entity.type
_entity.pdbx_description
1 polymer ?
#
loop_
_entity_poly.entity_id
_entity_poly.type
_entity_poly.pdbx_seq_one_letter_code
_entity_poly.pdbx_strand_id
1 'polypeptide(L)'
;MADTAALLAEVLAGVVGVEQVEVESHFFHDLGADSMVMARFCARVRKRAELPSVSMKDIYRNPTIASLAAALTDAAPAVVEPLVPVPSEPAAPARAGALEYVLCGTLQLLFFLGSSFAAAFVAVRGLEWISAGSGVVETYLRSVLFGGAAFLGACVLPILAKWLLIGRWKPQQIRIWSLAYVRFWVVKTLVRSSPLALFAGSPLYVLYLRALGAKVGRGVVIFSQHVPVATDLLTIGDGAVIRKDSYFTCYRAHSGWIQTGAVVLGRDVYVGEQTVLDIETSMGDGSQLGHVSSLHAGQAVPAGQGWHGSVARPTDVDYRMVAPAACGTLRSAVYSVVQVLTMLALYLPLVICVLDILVGSRVEALLGASSLDFTNVVFYLEALAISFVVFFGSLLLSIVFVVTVPRVLSLAVKPDTVYPLYGVRYLCHRAITRVANSKFLIGLFGDSSFIVPFLRGLGYDLSSPVVQTGSNFGDHLRHDTPYLVSVGPGTVCASELSIVNADYSSTSFRVSRASIGAHSFLGNMIVYPSQSKVGDNCLLATKVMVPVDGEVREGVGLLGSPSFEIPRTVDRDNRFNDLTSGDELRRRLAAKNRHNALTIGFFLLARWFYTFVAVVTGLCAASLYPSLGVSALALAMVLLLLFSVVYGVLVERASTGFRPLPPKYCSIYDIDFWRTERFFKLESGVGAVFNGTPFKSAIWRLQGVRLGKRLFDDGCQMAEKNLVTIGDDVTLNAGGWIQCHSQEDYVFKCDRITIGAGCTLGVGSFVLYGTTMGDGAVLAPDSFLMKGEEIPPHARWGGNPARELRTGHGIHNRDVAHFGAKWHQ
;
A
#
# COMPACT_ATOMS: atom_id res chain seq x y z
N MET A 1 35.87 -17.42 22.92
CA MET A 1 34.61 -17.88 23.53
C MET A 1 34.33 -17.21 24.87
N ALA A 2 35.14 -17.42 25.93
CA ALA A 2 34.85 -16.84 27.26
C ALA A 2 34.80 -15.30 27.29
N ASP A 3 35.67 -14.63 26.53
CA ASP A 3 35.77 -13.16 26.49
C ASP A 3 34.56 -12.50 25.80
N THR A 4 34.13 -13.05 24.66
CA THR A 4 32.96 -12.56 23.90
C THR A 4 31.66 -12.74 24.68
N ALA A 5 31.47 -13.88 25.36
CA ALA A 5 30.29 -14.11 26.19
C ALA A 5 30.21 -13.15 27.37
N ALA A 6 31.34 -12.88 28.05
CA ALA A 6 31.39 -11.92 29.16
C ALA A 6 31.06 -10.49 28.72
N LEU A 7 31.63 -10.06 27.59
CA LEU A 7 31.35 -8.73 27.02
C LEU A 7 29.88 -8.59 26.56
N LEU A 8 29.29 -9.62 25.97
CA LEU A 8 27.87 -9.63 25.62
C LEU A 8 26.98 -9.59 26.87
N ALA A 9 27.34 -10.33 27.93
CA ALA A 9 26.63 -10.30 29.21
C ALA A 9 26.66 -8.92 29.86
N GLU A 10 27.81 -8.24 29.85
CA GLU A 10 27.98 -6.88 30.36
C GLU A 10 27.06 -5.89 29.61
N VAL A 11 27.04 -5.96 28.28
CA VAL A 11 26.19 -5.09 27.46
C VAL A 11 24.71 -5.37 27.76
N LEU A 12 24.31 -6.64 27.90
CA LEU A 12 22.93 -7.00 28.20
C LEU A 12 22.50 -6.52 29.59
N ALA A 13 23.35 -6.73 30.60
CA ALA A 13 23.13 -6.27 31.98
C ALA A 13 22.85 -4.76 32.02
N GLY A 14 23.64 -3.97 31.29
CA GLY A 14 23.43 -2.53 31.18
C GLY A 14 22.16 -2.13 30.43
N VAL A 15 21.60 -2.98 29.56
CA VAL A 15 20.34 -2.70 28.83
C VAL A 15 19.12 -3.02 29.67
N VAL A 16 19.13 -4.16 30.38
CA VAL A 16 18.03 -4.57 31.26
C VAL A 16 18.06 -3.88 32.62
N GLY A 17 19.21 -3.27 32.99
CA GLY A 17 19.36 -2.48 34.22
C GLY A 17 19.64 -3.32 35.46
N VAL A 18 20.36 -4.44 35.30
CA VAL A 18 20.81 -5.31 36.40
C VAL A 18 22.33 -5.29 36.51
N GLU A 19 22.88 -5.68 37.65
CA GLU A 19 24.34 -5.69 37.87
C GLU A 19 25.05 -6.75 37.03
N GLN A 20 24.48 -7.95 36.93
CA GLN A 20 25.02 -9.07 36.17
C GLN A 20 23.90 -9.90 35.54
N VAL A 21 24.19 -10.48 34.38
CA VAL A 21 23.31 -11.45 33.70
C VAL A 21 24.09 -12.74 33.55
N GLU A 22 23.51 -13.87 33.95
CA GLU A 22 24.15 -15.16 33.76
C GLU A 22 24.18 -15.53 32.27
N VAL A 23 25.27 -16.14 31.81
CA VAL A 23 25.47 -16.42 30.38
C VAL A 23 24.46 -17.42 29.80
N GLU A 24 23.86 -18.24 30.66
CA GLU A 24 22.83 -19.22 30.29
C GLU A 24 21.40 -18.68 30.42
N SER A 25 21.21 -17.47 30.95
CA SER A 25 19.88 -16.87 31.07
C SER A 25 19.23 -16.72 29.69
N HIS A 26 18.02 -17.26 29.57
CA HIS A 26 17.24 -17.16 28.36
C HIS A 26 16.71 -15.74 28.20
N PHE A 27 17.00 -15.09 27.06
CA PHE A 27 16.61 -13.70 26.79
C PHE A 27 15.12 -13.47 27.04
N PHE A 28 14.26 -14.39 26.59
CA PHE A 28 12.81 -14.19 26.60
C PHE A 28 12.11 -14.69 27.86
N HIS A 29 12.62 -15.75 28.48
CA HIS A 29 11.92 -16.45 29.56
C HIS A 29 12.45 -16.00 30.92
N ASP A 30 13.77 -15.89 31.07
CA ASP A 30 14.37 -15.54 32.35
C ASP A 30 14.48 -14.02 32.51
N LEU A 31 14.80 -13.31 31.42
CA LEU A 31 15.03 -11.86 31.44
C LEU A 31 13.82 -11.04 30.99
N GLY A 32 12.76 -11.69 30.49
CA GLY A 32 11.57 -11.03 29.95
C GLY A 32 11.87 -10.02 28.83
N ALA A 33 12.96 -10.23 28.08
CA ALA A 33 13.40 -9.31 27.05
C ALA A 33 12.40 -9.29 25.89
N ASP A 34 11.93 -8.10 25.52
CA ASP A 34 11.14 -7.88 24.32
C ASP A 34 12.05 -7.39 23.16
N SER A 35 11.46 -7.21 21.97
CA SER A 35 12.21 -6.76 20.80
C SER A 35 12.80 -5.34 20.94
N MET A 36 12.28 -4.50 21.85
CA MET A 36 12.90 -3.19 22.14
C MET A 36 14.17 -3.36 22.97
N VAL A 37 14.16 -4.26 23.95
CA VAL A 37 15.37 -4.64 24.71
C VAL A 37 16.41 -5.22 23.76
N MET A 38 16.01 -6.12 22.86
CA MET A 38 16.90 -6.68 21.84
C MET A 38 17.48 -5.61 20.91
N ALA A 39 16.66 -4.69 20.39
CA ALA A 39 17.13 -3.64 19.50
C ALA A 39 18.18 -2.75 20.18
N ARG A 40 17.94 -2.36 21.44
CA ARG A 40 18.90 -1.60 22.26
C ARG A 40 20.18 -2.38 22.52
N PHE A 41 20.06 -3.68 22.79
CA PHE A 41 21.20 -4.57 22.95
C PHE A 41 22.04 -4.62 21.67
N CYS A 42 21.44 -4.93 20.52
CA CYS A 42 22.12 -4.93 19.22
C CYS A 42 22.79 -3.59 18.92
N ALA A 43 22.10 -2.47 19.15
CA ALA A 43 22.64 -1.12 18.94
C ALA A 43 23.84 -0.81 19.83
N ARG A 44 23.85 -1.26 21.09
CA ARG A 44 25.01 -1.10 22.00
C ARG A 44 26.16 -2.03 21.64
N VAL A 45 25.87 -3.27 21.24
CA VAL A 45 26.89 -4.22 20.76
C VAL A 45 27.62 -3.64 19.53
N ARG A 46 26.89 -3.08 18.56
CA ARG A 46 27.48 -2.44 17.37
C ARG A 46 28.40 -1.24 17.68
N LYS A 47 28.24 -0.61 18.85
CA LYS A 47 29.11 0.51 19.30
C LYS A 47 30.43 0.02 19.93
N ARG A 48 30.58 -1.28 20.18
CA ARG A 48 31.82 -1.90 20.68
C ARG A 48 32.56 -2.61 19.53
N ALA A 49 33.70 -2.06 19.12
CA ALA A 49 34.51 -2.59 18.01
C ALA A 49 35.07 -4.01 18.28
N GLU A 50 35.15 -4.40 19.55
CA GLU A 50 35.64 -5.71 20.01
C GLU A 50 34.59 -6.83 19.86
N LEU A 51 33.32 -6.47 19.63
CA LEU A 51 32.23 -7.44 19.48
C LEU A 51 31.80 -7.57 18.01
N PRO A 52 31.50 -8.79 17.54
CA PRO A 52 30.88 -8.98 16.24
C PRO A 52 29.48 -8.37 16.22
N SER A 53 29.06 -7.87 15.05
CA SER A 53 27.70 -7.33 14.89
C SER A 53 26.66 -8.42 15.13
N VAL A 54 25.64 -8.09 15.94
CA VAL A 54 24.51 -8.96 16.26
C VAL A 54 23.23 -8.42 15.62
N SER A 55 22.42 -9.32 15.04
CA SER A 55 21.07 -9.00 14.58
C SER A 55 20.00 -9.60 15.51
N MET A 56 18.77 -9.06 15.47
CA MET A 56 17.66 -9.65 16.22
C MET A 56 17.42 -11.12 15.86
N LYS A 57 17.63 -11.48 14.58
CA LYS A 57 17.48 -12.85 14.10
C LYS A 57 18.47 -13.80 14.77
N ASP A 58 19.69 -13.33 15.04
CA ASP A 58 20.71 -14.14 15.71
C ASP A 58 20.32 -14.41 17.17
N ILE A 59 19.75 -13.41 17.86
CA ILE A 59 19.26 -13.54 19.24
C ILE A 59 18.06 -14.49 19.31
N TYR A 60 17.10 -14.39 18.39
CA TYR A 60 15.95 -15.32 18.36
C TYR A 60 16.37 -16.77 18.12
N ARG A 61 17.43 -16.99 17.31
CA ARG A 61 17.97 -18.32 17.04
C ARG A 61 18.87 -18.87 18.15
N ASN A 62 19.53 -17.98 18.88
CA ASN A 62 20.47 -18.31 19.94
C ASN A 62 20.09 -17.55 21.21
N PRO A 63 19.06 -18.01 21.93
CA PRO A 63 18.37 -17.22 22.95
C PRO A 63 19.06 -17.25 24.32
N THR A 64 20.36 -17.56 24.39
CA THR A 64 21.21 -17.39 25.57
C THR A 64 22.51 -16.68 25.16
N ILE A 65 23.18 -15.98 26.08
CA ILE A 65 24.46 -15.32 25.76
C ILE A 65 25.52 -16.35 25.35
N ALA A 66 25.54 -17.51 26.00
CA ALA A 66 26.45 -18.60 25.67
C ALA A 66 26.25 -19.12 24.24
N SER A 67 25.00 -19.42 23.86
CA SER A 67 24.68 -19.88 22.49
C SER A 67 24.93 -18.80 21.45
N LEU A 68 24.62 -17.53 21.76
CA LEU A 68 24.86 -16.41 20.88
C LEU A 68 26.36 -16.19 20.66
N ALA A 69 27.16 -16.20 21.73
CA ALA A 69 28.61 -16.07 21.65
C ALA A 69 29.24 -17.22 20.87
N ALA A 70 28.76 -18.45 21.08
CA ALA A 70 29.19 -19.62 20.32
C ALA A 70 28.86 -19.45 18.83
N ALA A 71 27.62 -19.11 18.48
CA ALA A 71 27.20 -18.90 17.09
C ALA A 71 27.98 -17.80 16.36
N LEU A 72 28.37 -16.74 17.08
CA LEU A 72 29.17 -15.65 16.53
C LEU A 72 30.66 -16.01 16.40
N THR A 73 31.16 -16.97 17.19
CA THR A 73 32.56 -17.43 17.17
C THR A 73 32.77 -18.59 16.18
N ASP A 74 31.84 -19.55 16.15
CA ASP A 74 31.84 -20.74 15.29
C ASP A 74 31.31 -20.47 13.88
N ALA A 75 30.95 -19.22 13.58
CA ALA A 75 30.72 -18.79 12.21
C ALA A 75 32.04 -18.92 11.41
N ALA A 76 32.32 -20.12 10.91
CA ALA A 76 33.11 -20.35 9.70
C ALA A 76 32.70 -19.26 8.68
N PRO A 77 33.64 -18.70 7.88
CA PRO A 77 33.35 -17.56 7.00
C PRO A 77 32.03 -17.84 6.30
N ALA A 78 31.00 -17.08 6.70
CA ALA A 78 29.61 -17.48 6.52
C ALA A 78 29.41 -18.01 5.10
N VAL A 79 28.70 -19.14 4.96
CA VAL A 79 28.13 -19.58 3.67
C VAL A 79 27.66 -18.31 2.99
N VAL A 80 28.37 -17.94 1.91
CA VAL A 80 28.37 -16.59 1.36
C VAL A 80 26.91 -16.19 1.17
N GLU A 81 26.38 -15.38 2.10
CA GLU A 81 25.10 -14.73 1.86
C GLU A 81 25.29 -14.03 0.52
N PRO A 82 24.40 -14.27 -0.46
CA PRO A 82 24.63 -13.81 -1.81
C PRO A 82 25.02 -12.34 -1.72
N LEU A 83 26.25 -12.05 -2.16
CA LEU A 83 26.79 -10.70 -2.26
C LEU A 83 25.74 -9.93 -3.05
N VAL A 84 24.90 -9.16 -2.37
CA VAL A 84 24.02 -8.22 -3.05
C VAL A 84 25.00 -7.26 -3.69
N PRO A 85 25.07 -7.19 -5.03
CA PRO A 85 25.92 -6.21 -5.67
C PRO A 85 25.37 -4.86 -5.22
N VAL A 86 26.06 -4.23 -4.28
CA VAL A 86 25.69 -2.88 -3.87
C VAL A 86 25.87 -2.04 -5.14
N PRO A 87 24.81 -1.38 -5.64
CA PRO A 87 24.94 -0.57 -6.84
C PRO A 87 26.14 0.36 -6.70
N SER A 88 26.87 0.56 -7.78
CA SER A 88 28.02 1.47 -7.89
C SER A 88 27.81 2.73 -7.06
N GLU A 89 28.89 3.23 -6.42
CA GLU A 89 28.87 4.37 -5.50
C GLU A 89 27.80 5.38 -5.87
N PRO A 90 26.95 5.79 -4.90
CA PRO A 90 25.86 6.69 -5.20
C PRO A 90 26.48 7.95 -5.79
N ALA A 91 25.95 8.40 -6.93
CA ALA A 91 26.30 9.72 -7.44
C ALA A 91 26.19 10.73 -6.29
N ALA A 92 27.14 11.67 -6.23
CA ALA A 92 27.17 12.67 -5.16
C ALA A 92 25.77 13.27 -4.95
N PRO A 93 25.32 13.46 -3.69
CA PRO A 93 23.97 13.93 -3.40
C PRO A 93 23.68 15.20 -4.20
N ALA A 94 22.61 15.16 -5.01
CA ALA A 94 22.22 16.34 -5.77
C ALA A 94 21.27 17.21 -4.95
N ARG A 95 21.81 18.28 -4.38
CA ARG A 95 21.01 19.30 -3.68
C ARG A 95 20.48 20.30 -4.69
N ALA A 96 19.16 20.45 -4.72
CA ALA A 96 18.53 21.51 -5.51
C ALA A 96 18.60 22.85 -4.78
N GLY A 97 18.79 23.93 -5.55
CA GLY A 97 18.67 25.29 -5.02
C GLY A 97 17.24 25.62 -4.61
N ALA A 98 17.06 26.63 -3.76
CA ALA A 98 15.72 27.09 -3.36
C ALA A 98 14.90 27.56 -4.58
N LEU A 99 15.53 28.25 -5.53
CA LEU A 99 14.89 28.70 -6.76
C LEU A 99 14.38 27.54 -7.62
N GLU A 100 15.18 26.47 -7.78
CA GLU A 100 14.80 25.30 -8.56
C GLU A 100 13.62 24.55 -7.93
N TYR A 101 13.65 24.41 -6.60
CA TYR A 101 12.56 23.82 -5.83
C TYR A 101 11.25 24.60 -6.01
N VAL A 102 11.30 25.93 -5.88
CA VAL A 102 10.13 26.81 -6.06
C VAL A 102 9.66 26.78 -7.51
N LEU A 103 10.56 26.93 -8.49
CA LEU A 103 10.22 26.90 -9.91
C LEU A 103 9.56 25.56 -10.32
N CYS A 104 10.10 24.44 -9.85
CA CYS A 104 9.49 23.13 -10.06
C CYS A 104 8.08 23.08 -9.48
N GLY A 105 7.88 23.53 -8.24
CA GLY A 105 6.57 23.61 -7.61
C GLY A 105 5.58 24.49 -8.37
N THR A 106 6.03 25.65 -8.85
CA THR A 106 5.22 26.57 -9.67
C THR A 106 4.81 25.92 -10.99
N LEU A 107 5.73 25.25 -11.70
CA LEU A 107 5.41 24.54 -12.95
C LEU A 107 4.43 23.39 -12.73
N GLN A 108 4.58 22.65 -11.63
CA GLN A 108 3.63 21.60 -11.25
C GLN A 108 2.24 22.17 -10.93
N LEU A 109 2.17 23.31 -10.21
CA LEU A 109 0.91 23.99 -9.94
C LEU A 109 0.24 24.49 -11.22
N LEU A 110 0.99 25.13 -12.12
CA LEU A 110 0.47 25.59 -13.41
C LEU A 110 -0.04 24.41 -14.25
N PHE A 111 0.67 23.27 -14.24
CA PHE A 111 0.19 22.06 -14.89
C PHE A 111 -1.12 21.56 -14.28
N PHE A 112 -1.24 21.53 -12.95
CA PHE A 112 -2.49 21.17 -12.29
C PHE A 112 -3.63 22.11 -12.68
N LEU A 113 -3.46 23.42 -12.54
CA LEU A 113 -4.47 24.41 -12.89
C LEU A 113 -4.87 24.32 -14.36
N GLY A 114 -3.90 24.19 -15.27
CA GLY A 114 -4.15 24.01 -16.69
C GLY A 114 -4.91 22.72 -17.00
N SER A 115 -4.53 21.60 -16.36
CA SER A 115 -5.21 20.31 -16.54
C SER A 115 -6.64 20.32 -15.97
N SER A 116 -6.87 20.97 -14.83
CA SER A 116 -8.21 21.14 -14.25
C SER A 116 -9.09 22.01 -15.13
N PHE A 117 -8.56 23.12 -15.67
CA PHE A 117 -9.29 23.97 -16.61
C PHE A 117 -9.62 23.22 -17.89
N ALA A 118 -8.67 22.49 -18.47
CA ALA A 118 -8.89 21.68 -19.67
C ALA A 118 -9.94 20.59 -19.44
N ALA A 119 -9.90 19.89 -18.30
CA ALA A 119 -10.88 18.89 -17.93
C ALA A 119 -12.28 19.50 -17.76
N ALA A 120 -12.39 20.64 -17.05
CA ALA A 120 -13.64 21.37 -16.90
C ALA A 120 -14.19 21.83 -18.25
N PHE A 121 -13.34 22.37 -19.13
CA PHE A 121 -13.72 22.80 -20.48
C PHE A 121 -14.32 21.64 -21.31
N VAL A 122 -13.63 20.50 -21.35
CA VAL A 122 -14.11 19.32 -22.07
C VAL A 122 -15.42 18.80 -21.48
N ALA A 123 -15.53 18.73 -20.15
CA ALA A 123 -16.74 18.29 -19.47
C ALA A 123 -17.93 19.20 -19.80
N VAL A 124 -17.77 20.52 -19.72
CA VAL A 124 -18.82 21.50 -20.00
C VAL A 124 -19.29 21.42 -21.45
N ARG A 125 -18.36 21.50 -22.42
CA ARG A 125 -18.70 21.40 -23.84
C ARG A 125 -19.40 20.09 -24.18
N GLY A 126 -18.98 19.01 -23.52
CA GLY A 126 -19.63 17.71 -23.60
C GLY A 126 -21.05 17.71 -23.08
N LEU A 127 -21.25 18.22 -21.86
CA LEU A 127 -22.57 18.31 -21.23
C LEU A 127 -23.51 19.19 -22.07
N GLU A 128 -23.11 20.39 -22.49
CA GLU A 128 -23.92 21.25 -23.37
C GLU A 128 -24.35 20.52 -24.65
N TRP A 129 -23.44 19.76 -25.26
CA TRP A 129 -23.76 18.95 -26.43
C TRP A 129 -24.72 17.80 -26.12
N ILE A 130 -24.58 17.12 -24.98
CA ILE A 130 -25.47 16.05 -24.54
C ILE A 130 -26.87 16.58 -24.24
N SER A 131 -26.97 17.68 -23.49
CA SER A 131 -28.24 18.27 -23.04
C SER A 131 -29.04 18.91 -24.19
N ALA A 132 -28.40 19.20 -25.34
CA ALA A 132 -29.07 19.65 -26.56
C ALA A 132 -29.79 18.54 -27.36
N GLY A 133 -29.86 17.30 -26.84
CA GLY A 133 -30.63 16.21 -27.46
C GLY A 133 -32.13 16.35 -27.19
N SER A 134 -32.97 16.05 -28.18
CA SER A 134 -34.43 16.27 -28.12
C SER A 134 -35.23 15.17 -27.38
N GLY A 135 -34.55 14.18 -26.79
CA GLY A 135 -35.20 13.11 -26.02
C GLY A 135 -34.22 12.15 -25.35
N VAL A 136 -34.74 11.27 -24.47
CA VAL A 136 -33.92 10.37 -23.62
C VAL A 136 -32.98 9.48 -24.42
N VAL A 137 -33.44 8.91 -25.54
CA VAL A 137 -32.63 8.05 -26.39
C VAL A 137 -31.47 8.83 -27.01
N GLU A 138 -31.73 10.03 -27.52
CA GLU A 138 -30.70 10.87 -28.13
C GLU A 138 -29.70 11.36 -27.08
N THR A 139 -30.16 11.81 -25.91
CA THR A 139 -29.30 12.19 -24.78
C THR A 139 -28.43 11.02 -24.33
N TYR A 140 -28.98 9.80 -24.27
CA TYR A 140 -28.22 8.59 -23.95
C TYR A 140 -27.15 8.31 -25.02
N LEU A 141 -27.50 8.34 -26.32
CA LEU A 141 -26.55 8.12 -27.41
C LEU A 141 -25.43 9.18 -27.42
N ARG A 142 -25.77 10.46 -27.21
CA ARG A 142 -24.78 11.53 -27.05
C ARG A 142 -23.90 11.31 -25.83
N SER A 143 -24.45 10.83 -24.71
CA SER A 143 -23.69 10.48 -23.51
C SER A 143 -22.70 9.34 -23.78
N VAL A 144 -23.11 8.31 -24.51
CA VAL A 144 -22.23 7.20 -24.93
C VAL A 144 -21.11 7.72 -25.84
N LEU A 145 -21.44 8.55 -26.83
CA LEU A 145 -20.47 9.11 -27.78
C LEU A 145 -19.46 10.03 -27.10
N PHE A 146 -19.92 10.99 -26.31
CA PHE A 146 -19.05 11.91 -25.58
C PHE A 146 -18.23 11.17 -24.54
N GLY A 147 -18.86 10.29 -23.74
CA GLY A 147 -18.17 9.46 -22.76
C GLY A 147 -17.09 8.60 -23.42
N GLY A 148 -17.39 7.98 -24.56
CA GLY A 148 -16.42 7.24 -25.36
C GLY A 148 -15.26 8.08 -25.86
N ALA A 149 -15.53 9.26 -26.42
CA ALA A 149 -14.49 10.18 -26.87
C ALA A 149 -13.61 10.69 -25.71
N ALA A 150 -14.22 11.07 -24.58
CA ALA A 150 -13.51 11.53 -23.39
C ALA A 150 -12.66 10.40 -22.77
N PHE A 151 -13.19 9.19 -22.68
CA PHE A 151 -12.46 8.01 -22.22
C PHE A 151 -11.27 7.70 -23.13
N LEU A 152 -11.48 7.70 -24.46
CA LEU A 152 -10.41 7.49 -25.42
C LEU A 152 -9.34 8.58 -25.30
N GLY A 153 -9.74 9.85 -25.19
CA GLY A 153 -8.84 10.98 -24.96
C GLY A 153 -8.02 10.81 -23.69
N ALA A 154 -8.65 10.44 -22.56
CA ALA A 154 -7.98 10.18 -21.29
C ALA A 154 -7.02 8.98 -21.33
N CYS A 155 -7.27 7.99 -22.22
CA CYS A 155 -6.38 6.86 -22.44
C CYS A 155 -5.19 7.20 -23.35
N VAL A 156 -5.42 8.02 -24.38
CA VAL A 156 -4.42 8.37 -25.41
C VAL A 156 -3.50 9.50 -24.93
N LEU A 157 -4.02 10.46 -24.14
CA LEU A 157 -3.25 11.61 -23.64
C LEU A 157 -1.95 11.21 -22.92
N PRO A 158 -1.93 10.25 -21.96
CA PRO A 158 -0.69 9.81 -21.31
C PRO A 158 0.32 9.21 -22.30
N ILE A 159 -0.15 8.47 -23.32
CA ILE A 159 0.69 7.86 -24.34
C ILE A 159 1.37 8.96 -25.18
N LEU A 160 0.59 9.91 -25.69
CA LEU A 160 1.11 11.03 -26.45
C LEU A 160 2.08 11.89 -25.62
N ALA A 161 1.70 12.20 -24.38
CA ALA A 161 2.54 12.97 -23.46
C ALA A 161 3.88 12.28 -23.21
N LYS A 162 3.90 10.95 -23.00
CA LYS A 162 5.14 10.18 -22.85
C LYS A 162 6.03 10.30 -24.08
N TRP A 163 5.48 10.08 -25.28
CA TRP A 163 6.28 10.11 -26.52
C TRP A 163 6.77 11.52 -26.88
N LEU A 164 5.98 12.55 -26.60
CA LEU A 164 6.33 13.95 -26.86
C LEU A 164 7.33 14.52 -25.83
N LEU A 165 7.06 14.30 -24.53
CA LEU A 165 7.84 14.92 -23.45
C LEU A 165 9.07 14.11 -23.07
N ILE A 166 9.13 12.82 -23.36
CA ILE A 166 10.26 11.95 -22.96
C ILE A 166 10.86 11.23 -24.17
N GLY A 167 10.02 10.68 -25.04
CA GLY A 167 10.46 9.78 -26.10
C GLY A 167 10.66 8.36 -25.57
N ARG A 168 11.81 7.74 -25.90
CA ARG A 168 12.18 6.42 -25.37
C ARG A 168 12.91 6.56 -24.04
N TRP A 169 12.43 5.86 -23.01
CA TRP A 169 13.17 5.77 -21.75
C TRP A 169 14.52 5.07 -21.96
N LYS A 170 15.55 5.63 -21.33
CA LYS A 170 16.91 5.07 -21.26
C LYS A 170 17.31 4.95 -19.79
N PRO A 171 18.23 4.05 -19.42
CA PRO A 171 18.87 4.09 -18.11
C PRO A 171 19.61 5.43 -17.96
N GLN A 172 19.21 6.22 -16.97
CA GLN A 172 19.78 7.55 -16.73
C GLN A 172 19.46 8.03 -15.31
N GLN A 173 20.12 9.11 -14.89
CA GLN A 173 19.82 9.81 -13.66
C GLN A 173 19.22 11.19 -13.99
N ILE A 174 18.08 11.51 -13.37
CA ILE A 174 17.36 12.78 -13.51
C ILE A 174 17.39 13.48 -12.16
N ARG A 175 17.98 14.67 -12.10
CA ARG A 175 18.06 15.44 -10.86
C ARG A 175 16.67 15.87 -10.42
N ILE A 176 16.29 15.55 -9.19
CA ILE A 176 15.00 15.93 -8.61
C ILE A 176 14.92 17.48 -8.55
N TRP A 177 13.73 18.03 -8.79
CA TRP A 177 13.44 19.47 -8.88
C TRP A 177 13.97 20.19 -10.14
N SER A 178 14.65 19.50 -11.05
CA SER A 178 15.04 20.08 -12.34
C SER A 178 13.87 20.13 -13.34
N LEU A 179 14.04 20.84 -14.47
CA LEU A 179 13.07 20.83 -15.56
C LEU A 179 12.87 19.43 -16.18
N ALA A 180 13.94 18.62 -16.22
CA ALA A 180 13.85 17.23 -16.64
C ALA A 180 12.99 16.40 -15.67
N TYR A 181 13.07 16.70 -14.36
CA TYR A 181 12.20 16.11 -13.36
C TYR A 181 10.73 16.56 -13.53
N VAL A 182 10.46 17.82 -13.88
CA VAL A 182 9.08 18.27 -14.20
C VAL A 182 8.49 17.45 -15.35
N ARG A 183 9.26 17.23 -16.44
CA ARG A 183 8.83 16.38 -17.57
C ARG A 183 8.55 14.94 -17.12
N PHE A 184 9.46 14.36 -16.32
CA PHE A 184 9.26 13.03 -15.73
C PHE A 184 7.99 12.97 -14.87
N TRP A 185 7.77 13.97 -14.01
CA TRP A 185 6.64 14.05 -13.11
C TRP A 185 5.31 14.16 -13.86
N VAL A 186 5.23 15.02 -14.90
CA VAL A 186 4.02 15.14 -15.74
C VAL A 186 3.65 13.78 -16.36
N VAL A 187 4.62 13.10 -16.97
CA VAL A 187 4.38 11.79 -17.59
C VAL A 187 4.01 10.74 -16.55
N LYS A 188 4.71 10.69 -15.41
CA LYS A 188 4.38 9.80 -14.29
C LYS A 188 2.94 10.01 -13.82
N THR A 189 2.53 11.25 -13.60
CA THR A 189 1.19 11.61 -13.12
C THR A 189 0.13 11.16 -14.12
N LEU A 190 0.29 11.50 -15.40
CA LEU A 190 -0.65 11.11 -16.47
C LEU A 190 -0.73 9.58 -16.66
N VAL A 191 0.41 8.89 -16.64
CA VAL A 191 0.47 7.44 -16.84
C VAL A 191 -0.24 6.70 -15.69
N ARG A 192 -0.05 7.16 -14.45
CA ARG A 192 -0.69 6.58 -13.26
C ARG A 192 -2.16 6.96 -13.10
N SER A 193 -2.59 8.10 -13.63
CA SER A 193 -4.00 8.52 -13.62
C SER A 193 -4.82 7.98 -14.80
N SER A 194 -4.19 7.25 -15.73
CA SER A 194 -4.87 6.69 -16.91
C SER A 194 -5.99 5.74 -16.50
N PRO A 195 -7.20 5.83 -17.11
CA PRO A 195 -8.28 4.88 -16.87
C PRO A 195 -7.88 3.42 -17.16
N LEU A 196 -6.91 3.20 -18.05
CA LEU A 196 -6.41 1.86 -18.39
C LEU A 196 -5.74 1.14 -17.22
N ALA A 197 -5.29 1.87 -16.19
CA ALA A 197 -4.78 1.28 -14.95
C ALA A 197 -5.85 0.46 -14.19
N LEU A 198 -7.14 0.79 -14.36
CA LEU A 198 -8.27 0.08 -13.74
C LEU A 198 -8.53 -1.30 -14.37
N PHE A 199 -7.90 -1.58 -15.51
CA PHE A 199 -8.05 -2.81 -16.28
C PHE A 199 -6.94 -3.83 -15.96
N ALA A 200 -6.22 -3.69 -14.84
CA ALA A 200 -5.32 -4.75 -14.35
C ALA A 200 -6.05 -6.12 -14.31
N GLY A 201 -5.39 -7.16 -14.81
CA GLY A 201 -5.96 -8.50 -15.07
C GLY A 201 -6.73 -8.62 -16.39
N SER A 202 -6.64 -7.64 -17.29
CA SER A 202 -7.23 -7.63 -18.64
C SER A 202 -6.16 -7.43 -19.73
N PRO A 203 -6.38 -7.97 -20.95
CA PRO A 203 -5.50 -7.72 -22.09
C PRO A 203 -5.36 -6.22 -22.45
N LEU A 204 -6.36 -5.40 -22.13
CA LEU A 204 -6.34 -3.95 -22.37
C LEU A 204 -5.17 -3.27 -21.63
N TYR A 205 -4.84 -3.74 -20.43
CA TYR A 205 -3.72 -3.20 -19.66
C TYR A 205 -2.37 -3.56 -20.30
N VAL A 206 -2.25 -4.76 -20.88
CA VAL A 206 -1.05 -5.16 -21.65
C VAL A 206 -0.89 -4.31 -22.90
N LEU A 207 -1.97 -4.04 -23.63
CA LEU A 207 -1.95 -3.16 -24.80
C LEU A 207 -1.52 -1.73 -24.43
N TYR A 208 -2.00 -1.22 -23.29
CA TYR A 208 -1.59 0.08 -22.76
C TYR A 208 -0.08 0.15 -22.49
N LEU A 209 0.48 -0.84 -21.78
CA LEU A 209 1.91 -0.88 -21.50
C LEU A 209 2.76 -0.96 -22.78
N ARG A 210 2.32 -1.75 -23.77
CA ARG A 210 2.97 -1.81 -25.09
C ARG A 210 2.94 -0.48 -25.82
N ALA A 211 1.80 0.24 -25.79
CA ALA A 211 1.68 1.57 -26.40
C ALA A 211 2.59 2.61 -25.73
N LEU A 212 2.86 2.44 -24.43
CA LEU A 212 3.86 3.22 -23.70
C LEU A 212 5.31 2.79 -23.98
N GLY A 213 5.56 1.70 -24.71
CA GLY A 213 6.88 1.25 -25.12
C GLY A 213 7.41 0.00 -24.41
N ALA A 214 6.65 -0.59 -23.48
CA ALA A 214 7.07 -1.83 -22.81
C ALA A 214 7.06 -3.04 -23.76
N LYS A 215 8.03 -3.94 -23.59
CA LYS A 215 8.13 -5.18 -24.36
C LYS A 215 7.42 -6.30 -23.61
N VAL A 216 6.13 -6.48 -23.88
CA VAL A 216 5.29 -7.47 -23.18
C VAL A 216 4.87 -8.59 -24.12
N GLY A 217 5.17 -9.84 -23.77
CA GLY A 217 4.88 -11.06 -24.52
C GLY A 217 3.40 -11.43 -24.61
N ARG A 218 3.09 -12.51 -25.33
CA ARG A 218 1.74 -13.07 -25.49
C ARG A 218 1.30 -13.79 -24.22
N GLY A 219 0.01 -13.71 -23.89
CA GLY A 219 -0.55 -14.42 -22.72
C GLY A 219 -0.10 -13.90 -21.36
N VAL A 220 0.60 -12.77 -21.29
CA VAL A 220 0.98 -12.14 -20.01
C VAL A 220 -0.25 -11.65 -19.26
N VAL A 221 -0.28 -11.87 -17.94
CA VAL A 221 -1.35 -11.41 -17.05
C VAL A 221 -0.77 -10.61 -15.90
N ILE A 222 -1.19 -9.35 -15.76
CA ILE A 222 -0.68 -8.43 -14.73
C ILE A 222 -1.84 -7.94 -13.87
N PHE A 223 -1.85 -8.31 -12.60
CA PHE A 223 -2.87 -7.93 -11.62
C PHE A 223 -2.49 -6.72 -10.78
N SER A 224 -1.19 -6.37 -10.70
CA SER A 224 -0.74 -5.18 -9.98
C SER A 224 -1.27 -3.90 -10.61
N GLN A 225 -1.71 -2.97 -9.76
CA GLN A 225 -2.15 -1.63 -10.14
C GLN A 225 -1.02 -0.59 -10.00
N HIS A 226 0.18 -0.99 -9.56
CA HIS A 226 1.35 -0.12 -9.54
C HIS A 226 1.93 0.01 -10.96
N VAL A 227 1.39 0.95 -11.73
CA VAL A 227 1.75 1.17 -13.14
C VAL A 227 3.24 1.56 -13.26
N PRO A 228 4.03 0.85 -14.09
CA PRO A 228 5.42 1.21 -14.37
C PRO A 228 5.49 2.51 -15.17
N VAL A 229 6.51 3.33 -14.90
CA VAL A 229 6.64 4.66 -15.53
C VAL A 229 7.67 4.64 -16.65
N ALA A 230 8.84 4.06 -16.39
CA ALA A 230 9.92 3.95 -17.38
C ALA A 230 9.73 2.72 -18.28
N THR A 231 8.61 2.68 -18.98
CA THR A 231 8.07 1.50 -19.69
C THR A 231 9.00 0.89 -20.73
N ASP A 232 9.80 1.67 -21.47
CA ASP A 232 10.74 1.09 -22.47
C ASP A 232 11.84 0.22 -21.83
N LEU A 233 12.01 0.30 -20.52
CA LEU A 233 12.97 -0.50 -19.74
C LEU A 233 12.34 -1.75 -19.13
N LEU A 234 11.04 -1.98 -19.37
CA LEU A 234 10.32 -3.17 -18.92
C LEU A 234 10.24 -4.20 -20.04
N THR A 235 10.75 -5.40 -19.78
CA THR A 235 10.59 -6.56 -20.66
C THR A 235 9.92 -7.70 -19.89
N ILE A 236 8.87 -8.28 -20.46
CA ILE A 236 8.12 -9.40 -19.90
C ILE A 236 7.90 -10.44 -21.01
N GLY A 237 8.39 -11.66 -20.82
CA GLY A 237 8.22 -12.76 -21.76
C GLY A 237 6.80 -13.34 -21.78
N ASP A 238 6.54 -14.20 -22.76
CA ASP A 238 5.24 -14.85 -22.95
C ASP A 238 4.81 -15.63 -21.71
N GLY A 239 3.51 -15.66 -21.40
CA GLY A 239 2.95 -16.49 -20.34
C GLY A 239 3.28 -16.06 -18.90
N ALA A 240 3.95 -14.93 -18.69
CA ALA A 240 4.28 -14.46 -17.34
C ALA A 240 3.03 -14.02 -16.55
N VAL A 241 3.05 -14.25 -15.24
CA VAL A 241 1.99 -13.87 -14.29
C VAL A 241 2.56 -12.95 -13.21
N ILE A 242 2.02 -11.74 -13.11
CA ILE A 242 2.38 -10.78 -12.07
C ILE A 242 1.18 -10.54 -11.15
N ARG A 243 1.31 -10.88 -9.88
CA ARG A 243 0.25 -10.77 -8.86
C ARG A 243 -0.02 -9.32 -8.44
N LYS A 244 -1.02 -9.14 -7.58
CA LYS A 244 -1.45 -7.82 -7.06
C LYS A 244 -0.32 -7.18 -6.25
N ASP A 245 -0.41 -5.85 -6.11
CA ASP A 245 0.47 -5.04 -5.25
C ASP A 245 1.98 -5.23 -5.45
N SER A 246 2.41 -5.72 -6.62
CA SER A 246 3.82 -5.86 -6.94
C SER A 246 4.36 -4.56 -7.54
N TYR A 247 5.55 -4.14 -7.12
CA TYR A 247 6.26 -2.97 -7.65
C TYR A 247 7.28 -3.40 -8.69
N PHE A 248 7.20 -2.83 -9.89
CA PHE A 248 8.16 -3.01 -11.00
C PHE A 248 8.28 -1.70 -11.79
N THR A 249 8.47 -0.60 -11.06
CA THR A 249 8.32 0.78 -11.54
C THR A 249 9.28 1.17 -12.66
N CYS A 250 10.40 0.45 -12.79
CA CYS A 250 11.53 0.73 -13.68
C CYS A 250 12.25 2.07 -13.37
N TYR A 251 12.03 2.59 -12.16
CA TYR A 251 12.79 3.70 -11.60
C TYR A 251 12.78 3.65 -10.07
N ARG A 252 13.76 4.28 -9.45
CA ARG A 252 13.81 4.57 -8.01
C ARG A 252 14.32 5.99 -7.78
N ALA A 253 13.98 6.57 -6.65
CA ALA A 253 14.57 7.81 -6.17
C ALA A 253 15.66 7.52 -5.14
N HIS A 254 16.80 8.20 -5.22
CA HIS A 254 17.87 8.13 -4.23
C HIS A 254 18.67 9.44 -4.19
N SER A 255 18.99 9.94 -3.01
CA SER A 255 19.94 11.06 -2.81
C SER A 255 19.77 12.27 -3.76
N GLY A 256 18.53 12.69 -4.04
CA GLY A 256 18.24 13.82 -4.94
C GLY A 256 18.16 13.47 -6.44
N TRP A 257 18.18 12.19 -6.79
CA TRP A 257 18.09 11.68 -8.17
C TRP A 257 16.90 10.74 -8.35
N ILE A 258 16.29 10.78 -9.54
CA ILE A 258 15.51 9.67 -10.09
C ILE A 258 16.46 8.85 -10.97
N GLN A 259 16.67 7.58 -10.63
CA GLN A 259 17.41 6.63 -11.44
C GLN A 259 16.42 5.71 -12.17
N THR A 260 16.46 5.69 -13.50
CA THR A 260 15.72 4.74 -14.33
C THR A 260 16.58 3.53 -14.65
N GLY A 261 15.98 2.34 -14.72
CA GLY A 261 16.72 1.11 -15.04
C GLY A 261 15.80 -0.05 -15.42
N ALA A 262 16.41 -1.10 -15.94
CA ALA A 262 15.69 -2.21 -16.56
C ALA A 262 15.11 -3.21 -15.54
N VAL A 263 13.95 -3.77 -15.86
CA VAL A 263 13.38 -4.95 -15.20
C VAL A 263 13.04 -5.96 -16.29
N VAL A 264 13.66 -7.13 -16.23
CA VAL A 264 13.56 -8.14 -17.31
C VAL A 264 13.00 -9.44 -16.78
N LEU A 265 11.80 -9.80 -17.20
CA LEU A 265 11.13 -11.06 -16.85
C LEU A 265 11.06 -11.95 -18.09
N GLY A 266 11.55 -13.19 -17.98
CA GLY A 266 11.50 -14.21 -19.02
C GLY A 266 10.08 -14.75 -19.28
N ARG A 267 10.01 -15.83 -20.07
CA ARG A 267 8.76 -16.56 -20.36
C ARG A 267 8.30 -17.35 -19.14
N ASP A 268 6.99 -17.49 -18.96
CA ASP A 268 6.37 -18.30 -17.91
C ASP A 268 6.86 -17.99 -16.48
N VAL A 269 7.29 -16.74 -16.26
CA VAL A 269 7.72 -16.24 -14.96
C VAL A 269 6.52 -16.01 -14.04
N TYR A 270 6.66 -16.37 -12.77
CA TYR A 270 5.69 -16.06 -11.73
C TYR A 270 6.24 -15.03 -10.74
N VAL A 271 5.53 -13.92 -10.55
CA VAL A 271 5.85 -12.89 -9.54
C VAL A 271 4.73 -12.84 -8.49
N GLY A 272 5.06 -13.20 -7.25
CA GLY A 272 4.16 -13.28 -6.11
C GLY A 272 3.59 -11.93 -5.65
N GLU A 273 2.50 -11.99 -4.89
CA GLU A 273 1.79 -10.81 -4.38
C GLU A 273 2.64 -10.00 -3.37
N GLN A 274 2.51 -8.67 -3.42
CA GLN A 274 3.32 -7.73 -2.61
C GLN A 274 4.84 -7.88 -2.78
N THR A 275 5.29 -8.17 -4.00
CA THR A 275 6.71 -8.25 -4.33
C THR A 275 7.28 -6.89 -4.74
N VAL A 276 8.56 -6.63 -4.48
CA VAL A 276 9.29 -5.47 -5.04
C VAL A 276 10.41 -5.92 -5.97
N LEU A 277 10.33 -5.53 -7.23
CA LEU A 277 11.37 -5.68 -8.24
C LEU A 277 12.08 -4.34 -8.42
N ASP A 278 13.28 -4.21 -7.87
CA ASP A 278 14.10 -3.01 -8.09
C ASP A 278 14.62 -2.96 -9.54
N ILE A 279 15.14 -1.80 -9.95
CA ILE A 279 15.82 -1.66 -11.23
C ILE A 279 17.08 -2.55 -11.29
N GLU A 280 17.50 -2.88 -12.50
CA GLU A 280 18.67 -3.73 -12.76
C GLU A 280 18.50 -5.15 -12.20
N THR A 281 17.26 -5.68 -12.28
CA THR A 281 16.91 -7.03 -11.89
C THR A 281 16.44 -7.86 -13.07
N SER A 282 16.60 -9.19 -12.97
CA SER A 282 16.11 -10.10 -14.00
C SER A 282 15.60 -11.44 -13.46
N MET A 283 14.72 -12.07 -14.21
CA MET A 283 14.18 -13.40 -13.94
C MET A 283 14.20 -14.23 -15.22
N GLY A 284 14.88 -15.39 -15.20
CA GLY A 284 14.97 -16.30 -16.35
C GLY A 284 13.65 -17.03 -16.63
N ASP A 285 13.57 -17.70 -17.78
CA ASP A 285 12.37 -18.44 -18.19
C ASP A 285 11.92 -19.48 -17.14
N GLY A 286 10.62 -19.55 -16.86
CA GLY A 286 9.99 -20.49 -15.93
C GLY A 286 10.33 -20.26 -14.46
N SER A 287 11.04 -19.19 -14.13
CA SER A 287 11.44 -18.87 -12.75
C SER A 287 10.29 -18.27 -11.93
N GLN A 288 10.44 -18.32 -10.61
CA GLN A 288 9.40 -17.93 -9.67
C GLN A 288 9.94 -17.05 -8.55
N LEU A 289 9.14 -16.08 -8.13
CA LEU A 289 9.40 -15.27 -6.95
C LEU A 289 8.18 -15.35 -6.01
N GLY A 290 8.42 -15.77 -4.78
CA GLY A 290 7.40 -15.95 -3.75
C GLY A 290 6.68 -14.66 -3.36
N HIS A 291 5.60 -14.81 -2.58
CA HIS A 291 4.89 -13.66 -1.99
C HIS A 291 5.81 -12.88 -1.04
N VAL A 292 5.53 -11.58 -0.83
CA VAL A 292 6.25 -10.72 0.13
C VAL A 292 7.78 -10.82 -0.03
N SER A 293 8.25 -10.82 -1.27
CA SER A 293 9.65 -11.02 -1.61
C SER A 293 10.22 -9.82 -2.37
N SER A 294 11.54 -9.69 -2.44
CA SER A 294 12.18 -8.58 -3.16
C SER A 294 13.42 -9.00 -3.93
N LEU A 295 13.52 -8.53 -5.17
CA LEU A 295 14.77 -8.54 -5.93
C LEU A 295 15.40 -7.15 -5.83
N HIS A 296 16.60 -7.11 -5.25
CA HIS A 296 17.43 -5.93 -5.18
C HIS A 296 18.24 -5.78 -6.47
N ALA A 297 18.64 -4.55 -6.79
CA ALA A 297 19.48 -4.26 -7.95
C ALA A 297 20.70 -5.20 -8.04
N GLY A 298 20.95 -5.72 -9.24
CA GLY A 298 22.00 -6.71 -9.50
C GLY A 298 21.57 -8.16 -9.29
N GLN A 299 20.41 -8.44 -8.69
CA GLN A 299 19.91 -9.81 -8.56
C GLN A 299 19.28 -10.33 -9.85
N ALA A 300 19.59 -11.58 -10.17
CA ALA A 300 19.02 -12.33 -11.26
C ALA A 300 18.56 -13.71 -10.76
N VAL A 301 17.29 -14.05 -10.99
CA VAL A 301 16.77 -15.40 -10.72
C VAL A 301 17.06 -16.27 -11.94
N PRO A 302 17.84 -17.37 -11.81
CA PRO A 302 18.10 -18.26 -12.94
C PRO A 302 16.83 -18.93 -13.47
N ALA A 303 16.86 -19.36 -14.74
CA ALA A 303 15.73 -20.04 -15.37
C ALA A 303 15.30 -21.29 -14.58
N GLY A 304 13.99 -21.50 -14.45
CA GLY A 304 13.37 -22.63 -13.76
C GLY A 304 13.50 -22.63 -12.23
N GLN A 305 14.23 -21.70 -11.62
CA GLN A 305 14.42 -21.67 -10.16
C GLN A 305 13.30 -20.90 -9.44
N GLY A 306 13.00 -21.31 -8.22
CA GLY A 306 12.16 -20.58 -7.28
C GLY A 306 13.01 -19.78 -6.30
N TRP A 307 12.68 -18.51 -6.08
CA TRP A 307 13.30 -17.64 -5.09
C TRP A 307 12.24 -17.00 -4.19
N HIS A 308 12.59 -16.64 -2.96
CA HIS A 308 11.68 -15.96 -2.03
C HIS A 308 12.46 -15.19 -0.97
N GLY A 309 11.80 -14.28 -0.26
CA GLY A 309 12.40 -13.48 0.79
C GLY A 309 12.74 -12.05 0.39
N SER A 310 13.10 -11.27 1.40
CA SER A 310 13.60 -9.91 1.27
C SER A 310 14.85 -9.81 2.12
N VAL A 311 16.06 -9.87 1.58
CA VAL A 311 16.45 -10.06 0.16
C VAL A 311 16.12 -11.48 -0.33
N ALA A 312 15.73 -11.63 -1.59
CA ALA A 312 15.39 -12.94 -2.12
C ALA A 312 16.58 -13.92 -2.15
N ARG A 313 16.28 -15.19 -1.85
CA ARG A 313 17.18 -16.33 -1.88
C ARG A 313 16.51 -17.55 -2.55
N PRO A 314 17.27 -18.55 -3.02
CA PRO A 314 16.71 -19.78 -3.61
C PRO A 314 15.76 -20.54 -2.66
N THR A 315 14.77 -21.22 -3.25
CA THR A 315 13.81 -22.09 -2.57
C THR A 315 13.28 -23.17 -3.52
N ASP A 316 12.88 -24.29 -2.95
CA ASP A 316 12.25 -25.42 -3.67
C ASP A 316 10.72 -25.31 -3.71
N VAL A 317 10.14 -24.25 -3.12
CA VAL A 317 8.69 -24.01 -3.10
C VAL A 317 8.16 -23.66 -4.48
N ASP A 318 7.16 -24.41 -4.95
CA ASP A 318 6.42 -24.08 -6.17
C ASP A 318 5.23 -23.17 -5.83
N TYR A 319 5.25 -21.94 -6.36
CA TYR A 319 4.19 -20.95 -6.16
C TYR A 319 3.14 -21.01 -7.28
N ARG A 320 3.34 -21.81 -8.33
CA ARG A 320 2.38 -21.98 -9.43
C ARG A 320 1.37 -23.08 -9.12
N MET A 321 0.27 -22.68 -8.51
CA MET A 321 -0.71 -23.64 -7.98
C MET A 321 -1.77 -24.12 -8.99
N VAL A 322 -1.84 -23.55 -10.19
CA VAL A 322 -2.93 -23.80 -11.15
C VAL A 322 -2.37 -24.17 -12.52
N ALA A 323 -2.85 -25.30 -13.04
CA ALA A 323 -2.54 -25.72 -14.40
C ALA A 323 -3.19 -24.79 -15.45
N PRO A 324 -2.51 -24.49 -16.57
CA PRO A 324 -3.11 -23.78 -17.69
C PRO A 324 -4.40 -24.45 -18.20
N ALA A 325 -5.34 -23.65 -18.67
CA ALA A 325 -6.56 -24.12 -19.34
C ALA A 325 -6.66 -23.55 -20.76
N ALA A 326 -7.50 -24.15 -21.61
CA ALA A 326 -7.71 -23.66 -22.97
C ALA A 326 -8.27 -22.22 -22.95
N CYS A 327 -7.47 -21.26 -23.41
CA CYS A 327 -7.83 -19.85 -23.48
C CYS A 327 -7.37 -19.28 -24.82
N GLY A 328 -8.31 -19.13 -25.76
CA GLY A 328 -8.01 -18.62 -27.11
C GLY A 328 -8.02 -17.10 -27.19
N THR A 329 -7.34 -16.56 -28.20
CA THR A 329 -7.27 -15.12 -28.49
C THR A 329 -8.65 -14.48 -28.67
N LEU A 330 -9.58 -15.18 -29.33
CA LEU A 330 -10.95 -14.70 -29.51
C LEU A 330 -11.65 -14.43 -28.17
N ARG A 331 -11.50 -15.34 -27.20
CA ARG A 331 -12.09 -15.20 -25.86
C ARG A 331 -11.55 -13.97 -25.14
N SER A 332 -10.23 -13.79 -25.20
CA SER A 332 -9.52 -12.64 -24.65
C SER A 332 -9.97 -11.30 -25.30
N ALA A 333 -10.13 -11.30 -26.62
CA ALA A 333 -10.62 -10.15 -27.38
C ALA A 333 -12.08 -9.81 -27.03
N VAL A 334 -12.98 -10.81 -27.04
CA VAL A 334 -14.39 -10.63 -26.67
C VAL A 334 -14.52 -10.10 -25.25
N TYR A 335 -13.77 -10.63 -24.28
CA TYR A 335 -13.76 -10.13 -22.92
C TYR A 335 -13.35 -8.66 -22.85
N SER A 336 -12.29 -8.28 -23.56
CA SER A 336 -11.82 -6.89 -23.64
C SER A 336 -12.88 -5.97 -24.24
N VAL A 337 -13.54 -6.41 -25.32
CA VAL A 337 -14.65 -5.67 -25.95
C VAL A 337 -15.82 -5.53 -25.00
N VAL A 338 -16.24 -6.59 -24.32
CA VAL A 338 -17.34 -6.54 -23.33
C VAL A 338 -17.00 -5.59 -22.19
N GLN A 339 -15.76 -5.56 -21.71
CA GLN A 339 -15.34 -4.61 -20.68
C GLN A 339 -15.42 -3.16 -21.16
N VAL A 340 -14.93 -2.87 -22.37
CA VAL A 340 -15.03 -1.53 -22.96
C VAL A 340 -16.49 -1.16 -23.19
N LEU A 341 -17.31 -2.03 -23.80
CA LEU A 341 -18.73 -1.76 -24.03
C LEU A 341 -19.48 -1.54 -22.71
N THR A 342 -19.19 -2.31 -21.66
CA THR A 342 -19.80 -2.08 -20.33
C THR A 342 -19.37 -0.71 -19.78
N MET A 343 -18.10 -0.34 -19.92
CA MET A 343 -17.63 0.99 -19.52
C MET A 343 -18.33 2.11 -20.30
N LEU A 344 -18.41 1.98 -21.61
CA LEU A 344 -18.92 3.01 -22.53
C LEU A 344 -20.45 3.12 -22.55
N ALA A 345 -21.16 2.00 -22.43
CA ALA A 345 -22.62 1.96 -22.57
C ALA A 345 -23.36 1.98 -21.21
N LEU A 346 -22.70 1.61 -20.12
CA LEU A 346 -23.31 1.57 -18.79
C LEU A 346 -22.67 2.58 -17.83
N TYR A 347 -21.39 2.44 -17.52
CA TYR A 347 -20.78 3.23 -16.45
C TYR A 347 -20.61 4.70 -16.80
N LEU A 348 -20.10 5.02 -17.99
CA LEU A 348 -19.91 6.42 -18.40
C LEU A 348 -21.23 7.19 -18.57
N PRO A 349 -22.26 6.65 -19.26
CA PRO A 349 -23.55 7.33 -19.35
C PRO A 349 -24.22 7.50 -17.98
N LEU A 350 -24.06 6.54 -17.07
CA LEU A 350 -24.56 6.67 -15.71
C LEU A 350 -23.87 7.83 -14.97
N VAL A 351 -22.54 7.91 -15.05
CA VAL A 351 -21.78 9.02 -14.45
C VAL A 351 -22.17 10.36 -15.08
N ILE A 352 -22.28 10.42 -16.41
CA ILE A 352 -22.68 11.62 -17.14
C ILE A 352 -24.10 12.04 -16.77
N CYS A 353 -25.05 11.10 -16.66
CA CYS A 353 -26.42 11.38 -16.25
C CYS A 353 -26.48 11.95 -14.83
N VAL A 354 -25.69 11.38 -13.90
CA VAL A 354 -25.55 11.93 -12.54
C VAL A 354 -24.96 13.34 -12.60
N LEU A 355 -23.93 13.58 -13.42
CA LEU A 355 -23.34 14.92 -13.58
C LEU A 355 -24.30 15.93 -14.24
N ASP A 356 -25.07 15.53 -15.24
CA ASP A 356 -26.09 16.38 -15.89
C ASP A 356 -27.22 16.73 -14.91
N ILE A 357 -27.66 15.79 -14.07
CA ILE A 357 -28.61 16.07 -12.98
C ILE A 357 -28.02 17.04 -11.97
N LEU A 358 -26.71 16.97 -11.69
CA LEU A 358 -26.05 17.81 -10.69
C LEU A 358 -25.63 19.19 -11.19
N VAL A 359 -25.34 19.34 -12.49
CA VAL A 359 -24.71 20.55 -13.09
C VAL A 359 -25.60 21.21 -14.16
N GLY A 360 -26.54 20.49 -14.75
CA GLY A 360 -27.37 20.98 -15.86
C GLY A 360 -28.55 21.86 -15.43
N SER A 361 -29.23 22.45 -16.42
CA SER A 361 -30.44 23.28 -16.25
C SER A 361 -31.63 22.56 -15.62
N ARG A 362 -31.53 21.24 -15.44
CA ARG A 362 -32.55 20.43 -14.74
C ARG A 362 -32.50 20.61 -13.23
N VAL A 363 -31.41 21.12 -12.66
CA VAL A 363 -31.35 21.52 -11.25
C VAL A 363 -32.38 22.61 -10.96
N GLU A 364 -32.49 23.62 -11.82
CA GLU A 364 -33.52 24.67 -11.71
C GLU A 364 -34.95 24.11 -11.82
N ALA A 365 -35.15 23.09 -12.65
CA ALA A 365 -36.44 22.41 -12.77
C ALA A 365 -36.76 21.51 -11.56
N LEU A 366 -35.74 20.99 -10.86
CA LEU A 366 -35.88 20.11 -9.69
C LEU A 366 -35.99 20.89 -8.37
N LEU A 367 -35.35 22.06 -8.28
CA LEU A 367 -35.22 22.90 -7.08
C LEU A 367 -35.94 24.26 -7.19
N GLY A 368 -36.37 24.69 -8.39
CA GLY A 368 -37.03 25.97 -8.65
C GLY A 368 -36.06 27.16 -8.81
N ALA A 369 -36.39 28.19 -9.60
CA ALA A 369 -35.46 29.29 -9.93
C ALA A 369 -34.92 30.09 -8.72
N SER A 370 -35.66 30.13 -7.61
CA SER A 370 -35.23 30.78 -6.36
C SER A 370 -34.14 30.02 -5.58
N SER A 371 -33.82 28.78 -5.99
CA SER A 371 -32.87 27.89 -5.31
C SER A 371 -31.40 28.14 -5.62
N LEU A 372 -31.07 28.86 -6.70
CA LEU A 372 -29.68 29.09 -7.16
C LEU A 372 -29.09 30.42 -6.69
N ASP A 373 -29.83 31.19 -5.88
CA ASP A 373 -29.31 32.40 -5.26
C ASP A 373 -28.51 32.06 -4.01
N PHE A 374 -27.18 32.01 -4.13
CA PHE A 374 -26.27 31.74 -3.01
C PHE A 374 -26.28 32.83 -1.93
N THR A 375 -26.96 33.96 -2.14
CA THR A 375 -27.18 34.97 -1.10
C THR A 375 -28.38 34.66 -0.21
N ASN A 376 -29.23 33.71 -0.62
CA ASN A 376 -30.42 33.29 0.10
C ASN A 376 -30.14 32.09 1.01
N VAL A 377 -30.73 32.06 2.21
CA VAL A 377 -30.61 30.93 3.14
C VAL A 377 -31.23 29.63 2.57
N VAL A 378 -32.26 29.75 1.73
CA VAL A 378 -32.96 28.61 1.11
C VAL A 378 -32.00 27.76 0.28
N PHE A 379 -31.07 28.38 -0.45
CA PHE A 379 -30.01 27.71 -1.21
C PHE A 379 -29.23 26.70 -0.34
N TYR A 380 -28.83 27.13 0.86
CA TYR A 380 -28.04 26.28 1.76
C TYR A 380 -28.87 25.17 2.41
N LEU A 381 -30.16 25.42 2.70
CA LEU A 381 -31.08 24.41 3.23
C LEU A 381 -31.35 23.30 2.21
N GLU A 382 -31.50 23.64 0.94
CA GLU A 382 -31.67 22.67 -0.14
C GLU A 382 -30.39 21.88 -0.40
N ALA A 383 -29.23 22.55 -0.46
CA ALA A 383 -27.94 21.87 -0.56
C ALA A 383 -27.72 20.87 0.60
N LEU A 384 -28.17 21.24 1.81
CA LEU A 384 -28.14 20.36 2.98
C LEU A 384 -29.04 19.12 2.78
N ALA A 385 -30.28 19.32 2.32
CA ALA A 385 -31.21 18.22 2.05
C ALA A 385 -30.70 17.28 0.94
N ILE A 386 -30.21 17.83 -0.18
CA ILE A 386 -29.64 17.07 -1.30
C ILE A 386 -28.44 16.26 -0.81
N SER A 387 -27.48 16.90 -0.13
CA SER A 387 -26.28 16.22 0.36
C SER A 387 -26.62 15.11 1.37
N PHE A 388 -27.64 15.30 2.21
CA PHE A 388 -28.10 14.28 3.15
C PHE A 388 -28.66 13.06 2.41
N VAL A 389 -29.59 13.27 1.49
CA VAL A 389 -30.21 12.18 0.70
C VAL A 389 -29.17 11.45 -0.14
N VAL A 390 -28.30 12.19 -0.83
CA VAL A 390 -27.23 11.60 -1.65
C VAL A 390 -26.26 10.79 -0.79
N PHE A 391 -25.78 11.35 0.32
CA PHE A 391 -24.79 10.68 1.16
C PHE A 391 -25.37 9.45 1.87
N PHE A 392 -26.45 9.61 2.65
CA PHE A 392 -27.02 8.50 3.42
C PHE A 392 -27.77 7.50 2.55
N GLY A 393 -28.42 7.96 1.47
CA GLY A 393 -29.04 7.08 0.49
C GLY A 393 -28.03 6.20 -0.25
N SER A 394 -26.91 6.79 -0.72
CA SER A 394 -25.84 6.01 -1.37
C SER A 394 -25.13 5.07 -0.39
N LEU A 395 -24.99 5.45 0.88
CA LEU A 395 -24.45 4.58 1.92
C LEU A 395 -25.29 3.32 2.12
N LEU A 396 -26.61 3.48 2.30
CA LEU A 396 -27.54 2.36 2.46
C LEU A 396 -27.54 1.45 1.22
N LEU A 397 -27.63 2.05 0.03
CA LEU A 397 -27.56 1.31 -1.23
C LEU A 397 -26.25 0.55 -1.39
N SER A 398 -25.13 1.16 -0.99
CA SER A 398 -23.80 0.53 -1.06
C SER A 398 -23.69 -0.68 -0.15
N ILE A 399 -24.24 -0.62 1.07
CA ILE A 399 -24.26 -1.77 2.00
C ILE A 399 -25.03 -2.93 1.37
N VAL A 400 -26.24 -2.67 0.87
CA VAL A 400 -27.07 -3.68 0.21
C VAL A 400 -26.32 -4.25 -1.00
N PHE A 401 -25.78 -3.40 -1.86
CA PHE A 401 -25.07 -3.81 -3.07
C PHE A 401 -23.85 -4.70 -2.76
N VAL A 402 -23.00 -4.31 -1.80
CA VAL A 402 -21.77 -5.02 -1.44
C VAL A 402 -22.07 -6.38 -0.80
N VAL A 403 -23.15 -6.51 -0.05
CA VAL A 403 -23.55 -7.77 0.60
C VAL A 403 -24.29 -8.73 -0.36
N THR A 404 -25.02 -8.20 -1.33
CA THR A 404 -25.90 -8.99 -2.21
C THR A 404 -25.25 -9.38 -3.53
N VAL A 405 -24.64 -8.43 -4.25
CA VAL A 405 -24.13 -8.66 -5.61
C VAL A 405 -23.02 -9.70 -5.63
N PRO A 406 -21.98 -9.64 -4.78
CA PRO A 406 -20.96 -10.67 -4.74
C PRO A 406 -21.54 -12.06 -4.41
N ARG A 407 -22.61 -12.14 -3.61
CA ARG A 407 -23.24 -13.40 -3.19
C ARG A 407 -24.02 -14.04 -4.33
N VAL A 408 -24.69 -13.24 -5.16
CA VAL A 408 -25.35 -13.74 -6.37
C VAL A 408 -24.31 -14.17 -7.40
N LEU A 409 -23.25 -13.37 -7.58
CA LEU A 409 -22.18 -13.69 -8.52
C LEU A 409 -21.36 -14.93 -8.11
N SER A 410 -21.24 -15.22 -6.80
CA SER A 410 -20.46 -16.37 -6.33
C SER A 410 -21.09 -17.71 -6.67
N LEU A 411 -22.40 -17.77 -6.93
CA LEU A 411 -23.08 -18.95 -7.48
C LEU A 411 -22.47 -19.40 -8.81
N ALA A 412 -21.78 -18.49 -9.50
CA ALA A 412 -21.09 -18.81 -10.74
C ALA A 412 -19.76 -19.57 -10.51
N VAL A 413 -19.08 -19.38 -9.39
CA VAL A 413 -17.70 -19.83 -9.22
C VAL A 413 -17.66 -20.97 -8.21
N LYS A 414 -17.36 -22.20 -8.66
CA LYS A 414 -17.20 -23.34 -7.76
C LYS A 414 -15.79 -23.33 -7.13
N PRO A 415 -15.66 -23.65 -5.84
CA PRO A 415 -14.36 -23.83 -5.20
C PRO A 415 -13.54 -24.92 -5.88
N ASP A 416 -12.21 -24.76 -5.84
CA ASP A 416 -11.20 -25.71 -6.28
C ASP A 416 -11.31 -26.19 -7.74
N THR A 417 -12.14 -25.51 -8.53
CA THR A 417 -12.34 -25.78 -9.95
C THR A 417 -11.48 -24.83 -10.78
N VAL A 418 -10.72 -25.37 -11.73
CA VAL A 418 -9.92 -24.58 -12.67
C VAL A 418 -10.81 -24.02 -13.78
N TYR A 419 -10.85 -22.71 -13.91
CA TYR A 419 -11.59 -22.01 -14.96
C TYR A 419 -10.66 -21.26 -15.90
N PRO A 420 -10.92 -21.25 -17.22
CA PRO A 420 -10.17 -20.39 -18.13
C PRO A 420 -10.48 -18.91 -17.88
N LEU A 421 -9.43 -18.07 -17.93
CA LEU A 421 -9.53 -16.61 -17.84
C LEU A 421 -10.45 -16.04 -18.92
N TYR A 422 -10.85 -14.78 -18.76
CA TYR A 422 -11.59 -14.02 -19.77
C TYR A 422 -12.96 -14.61 -20.18
N GLY A 423 -13.57 -15.45 -19.34
CA GLY A 423 -14.97 -15.88 -19.51
C GLY A 423 -15.91 -15.27 -18.49
N VAL A 424 -17.17 -15.70 -18.53
CA VAL A 424 -18.21 -15.26 -17.59
C VAL A 424 -17.82 -15.54 -16.13
N ARG A 425 -17.26 -16.73 -15.83
CA ARG A 425 -16.81 -17.05 -14.46
C ARG A 425 -15.69 -16.12 -13.98
N TYR A 426 -14.76 -15.78 -14.87
CA TYR A 426 -13.70 -14.81 -14.58
C TYR A 426 -14.26 -13.39 -14.39
N LEU A 427 -15.27 -12.99 -15.19
CA LEU A 427 -15.97 -11.72 -15.01
C LEU A 427 -16.65 -11.65 -13.63
N CYS A 428 -17.38 -12.70 -13.25
CA CYS A 428 -18.01 -12.82 -11.93
C CYS A 428 -16.96 -12.72 -10.82
N HIS A 429 -15.87 -13.48 -10.92
CA HIS A 429 -14.76 -13.45 -9.95
C HIS A 429 -14.17 -12.04 -9.80
N ARG A 430 -13.80 -11.37 -10.90
CA ARG A 430 -13.25 -10.01 -10.86
C ARG A 430 -14.25 -8.99 -10.30
N ALA A 431 -15.54 -9.17 -10.56
CA ALA A 431 -16.59 -8.33 -9.99
C ALA A 431 -16.76 -8.56 -8.48
N ILE A 432 -16.74 -9.82 -8.01
CA ILE A 432 -16.74 -10.17 -6.58
C ILE A 432 -15.55 -9.49 -5.89
N THR A 433 -14.33 -9.69 -6.38
CA THR A 433 -13.13 -9.08 -5.79
C THR A 433 -13.23 -7.55 -5.75
N ARG A 434 -13.75 -6.91 -6.80
CA ARG A 434 -13.86 -5.44 -6.82
C ARG A 434 -14.90 -4.93 -5.83
N VAL A 435 -16.08 -5.55 -5.79
CA VAL A 435 -17.23 -5.06 -5.01
C VAL A 435 -17.08 -5.38 -3.52
N ALA A 436 -16.60 -6.58 -3.18
CA ALA A 436 -16.49 -7.03 -1.79
C ALA A 436 -15.38 -6.27 -1.01
N ASN A 437 -14.39 -5.70 -1.70
CA ASN A 437 -13.30 -4.93 -1.11
C ASN A 437 -13.57 -3.41 -1.07
N SER A 438 -14.78 -3.00 -0.65
CA SER A 438 -15.14 -1.59 -0.52
C SER A 438 -14.36 -0.91 0.61
N LYS A 439 -13.38 -0.05 0.24
CA LYS A 439 -12.56 0.71 1.20
C LYS A 439 -13.41 1.54 2.17
N PHE A 440 -14.50 2.13 1.69
CA PHE A 440 -15.37 2.96 2.54
C PHE A 440 -16.08 2.14 3.61
N LEU A 441 -16.68 0.99 3.26
CA LEU A 441 -17.42 0.17 4.23
C LEU A 441 -16.48 -0.57 5.19
N ILE A 442 -15.33 -1.03 4.70
CA ILE A 442 -14.32 -1.65 5.57
C ILE A 442 -13.75 -0.60 6.52
N GLY A 443 -13.46 0.63 6.06
CA GLY A 443 -13.04 1.73 6.94
C GLY A 443 -14.14 2.20 7.90
N LEU A 444 -15.42 2.07 7.53
CA LEU A 444 -16.55 2.39 8.41
C LEU A 444 -16.63 1.41 9.60
N PHE A 445 -16.46 0.11 9.34
CA PHE A 445 -16.71 -0.95 10.33
C PHE A 445 -15.47 -1.58 10.97
N GLY A 446 -14.31 -1.59 10.31
CA GLY A 446 -13.10 -2.39 10.62
C GLY A 446 -12.67 -2.35 12.08
N ASP A 447 -12.25 -1.18 12.56
CA ASP A 447 -11.82 -0.85 13.92
C ASP A 447 -12.95 -0.86 14.99
N SER A 448 -13.99 -1.66 14.79
CA SER A 448 -15.12 -1.76 15.70
C SER A 448 -15.73 -3.16 15.72
N SER A 449 -16.50 -3.47 16.77
CA SER A 449 -17.30 -4.70 16.84
C SER A 449 -18.26 -4.89 15.65
N PHE A 450 -18.58 -3.82 14.90
CA PHE A 450 -19.48 -3.87 13.75
C PHE A 450 -18.87 -4.56 12.52
N ILE A 451 -17.54 -4.77 12.49
CA ILE A 451 -16.91 -5.51 11.39
C ILE A 451 -17.37 -6.98 11.33
N VAL A 452 -17.60 -7.61 12.48
CA VAL A 452 -18.00 -9.02 12.58
C VAL A 452 -19.33 -9.29 11.86
N PRO A 453 -20.45 -8.59 12.18
CA PRO A 453 -21.69 -8.80 11.44
C PRO A 453 -21.57 -8.38 9.97
N PHE A 454 -20.77 -7.36 9.64
CA PHE A 454 -20.54 -6.97 8.25
C PHE A 454 -19.85 -8.07 7.44
N LEU A 455 -18.76 -8.68 7.95
CA LEU A 455 -18.04 -9.74 7.26
C LEU A 455 -18.85 -11.05 7.16
N ARG A 456 -19.63 -11.40 8.19
CA ARG A 456 -20.62 -12.49 8.09
C ARG A 456 -21.66 -12.20 7.00
N GLY A 457 -22.15 -10.96 6.97
CA GLY A 457 -23.01 -10.47 5.91
C GLY A 457 -22.38 -10.61 4.53
N LEU A 458 -21.08 -10.33 4.40
CA LEU A 458 -20.33 -10.44 3.15
C LEU A 458 -20.12 -11.90 2.70
N GLY A 459 -19.98 -12.82 3.65
CA GLY A 459 -19.85 -14.26 3.39
C GLY A 459 -18.74 -14.99 4.15
N TYR A 460 -18.05 -14.32 5.09
CA TYR A 460 -17.01 -14.94 5.90
C TYR A 460 -17.61 -15.97 6.87
N ASP A 461 -16.91 -17.07 7.05
CA ASP A 461 -17.15 -18.02 8.12
C ASP A 461 -16.35 -17.62 9.37
N LEU A 462 -17.00 -16.88 10.27
CA LEU A 462 -16.44 -16.53 11.57
C LEU A 462 -17.00 -17.52 12.59
N SER A 463 -16.18 -18.51 12.97
CA SER A 463 -16.57 -19.67 13.79
C SER A 463 -17.33 -19.26 15.05
N SER A 464 -18.34 -20.04 15.42
CA SER A 464 -19.21 -19.74 16.57
C SER A 464 -18.82 -20.56 17.80
N PRO A 465 -18.76 -19.95 19.00
CA PRO A 465 -19.05 -18.55 19.30
C PRO A 465 -17.88 -17.61 18.89
N VAL A 466 -18.21 -16.46 18.30
CA VAL A 466 -17.21 -15.42 18.03
C VAL A 466 -16.80 -14.78 19.36
N VAL A 467 -15.50 -14.71 19.59
CA VAL A 467 -14.92 -13.94 20.69
C VAL A 467 -14.73 -12.50 20.21
N GLN A 468 -15.51 -11.58 20.76
CA GLN A 468 -15.47 -10.17 20.41
C GLN A 468 -14.35 -9.46 21.18
N THR A 469 -13.52 -8.70 20.48
CA THR A 469 -12.38 -7.96 21.05
C THR A 469 -12.57 -6.43 20.93
N GLY A 470 -13.66 -6.01 20.30
CA GLY A 470 -13.96 -4.62 19.97
C GLY A 470 -13.23 -4.11 18.73
N SER A 471 -12.19 -4.81 18.26
CA SER A 471 -11.40 -4.53 17.05
C SER A 471 -10.87 -5.86 16.48
N ASN A 472 -11.76 -6.79 16.10
CA ASN A 472 -11.35 -8.11 15.60
C ASN A 472 -10.56 -8.05 14.28
N PHE A 473 -10.81 -7.04 13.45
CA PHE A 473 -10.16 -6.84 12.16
C PHE A 473 -9.77 -5.36 12.01
N GLY A 474 -8.69 -5.06 11.30
CA GLY A 474 -8.33 -3.68 10.97
C GLY A 474 -9.18 -3.06 9.85
N ASP A 475 -8.93 -1.80 9.57
CA ASP A 475 -9.61 -0.97 8.56
C ASP A 475 -9.12 -1.18 7.11
N HIS A 476 -8.10 -2.01 6.92
CA HIS A 476 -7.50 -2.33 5.60
C HIS A 476 -7.52 -3.83 5.29
N LEU A 477 -8.66 -4.49 5.47
CA LEU A 477 -8.86 -5.91 5.11
C LEU A 477 -9.10 -6.07 3.60
N ARG A 478 -8.48 -7.08 2.98
CA ARG A 478 -8.70 -7.45 1.58
C ARG A 478 -8.77 -8.96 1.37
N HIS A 479 -9.47 -9.40 0.32
CA HIS A 479 -9.60 -10.82 -0.06
C HIS A 479 -9.89 -10.98 -1.56
N ASP A 480 -9.52 -12.10 -2.19
CA ASP A 480 -9.96 -12.37 -3.58
C ASP A 480 -11.45 -12.73 -3.63
N THR A 481 -11.92 -13.57 -2.70
CA THR A 481 -13.35 -13.89 -2.52
C THR A 481 -13.70 -14.05 -1.04
N PRO A 482 -14.83 -13.48 -0.56
CA PRO A 482 -15.19 -13.55 0.86
C PRO A 482 -15.78 -14.91 1.27
N TYR A 483 -16.31 -15.69 0.32
CA TYR A 483 -17.09 -16.92 0.58
C TYR A 483 -16.24 -18.13 0.96
N LEU A 484 -14.93 -18.03 0.77
CA LEU A 484 -13.96 -19.09 1.00
C LEU A 484 -12.94 -18.65 2.03
N VAL A 485 -13.38 -17.87 3.00
CA VAL A 485 -12.59 -17.41 4.13
C VAL A 485 -13.22 -17.93 5.42
N SER A 486 -12.42 -18.65 6.20
CA SER A 486 -12.76 -19.03 7.57
C SER A 486 -11.74 -18.47 8.55
N VAL A 487 -12.22 -17.92 9.66
CA VAL A 487 -11.37 -17.39 10.73
C VAL A 487 -11.82 -17.99 12.06
N GLY A 488 -10.90 -18.65 12.75
CA GLY A 488 -11.13 -19.27 14.04
C GLY A 488 -11.48 -18.28 15.15
N PRO A 489 -12.11 -18.74 16.24
CA PRO A 489 -12.50 -17.88 17.36
C PRO A 489 -11.28 -17.31 18.09
N GLY A 490 -11.42 -16.14 18.69
CA GLY A 490 -10.34 -15.50 19.45
C GLY A 490 -9.22 -14.90 18.61
N THR A 491 -9.32 -14.98 17.27
CA THR A 491 -8.33 -14.42 16.36
C THR A 491 -8.55 -12.92 16.15
N VAL A 492 -7.46 -12.18 16.18
CA VAL A 492 -7.42 -10.74 15.95
C VAL A 492 -6.51 -10.45 14.76
N CYS A 493 -7.03 -9.71 13.79
CA CYS A 493 -6.29 -9.24 12.64
C CYS A 493 -6.12 -7.73 12.75
N ALA A 494 -4.88 -7.24 12.75
CA ALA A 494 -4.58 -5.83 12.60
C ALA A 494 -4.94 -5.36 11.17
N SER A 495 -4.50 -4.16 10.80
CA SER A 495 -4.76 -3.59 9.48
C SER A 495 -3.86 -4.20 8.39
N GLU A 496 -4.31 -4.13 7.14
CA GLU A 496 -3.55 -4.58 5.95
C GLU A 496 -3.37 -6.10 5.80
N LEU A 497 -4.39 -6.87 6.19
CA LEU A 497 -4.49 -8.29 5.83
C LEU A 497 -5.01 -8.44 4.39
N SER A 498 -4.25 -9.12 3.52
CA SER A 498 -4.67 -9.56 2.18
C SER A 498 -4.81 -11.08 2.15
N ILE A 499 -6.04 -11.59 2.13
CA ILE A 499 -6.31 -13.02 2.02
C ILE A 499 -6.26 -13.43 0.55
N VAL A 500 -5.24 -14.21 0.20
CA VAL A 500 -4.97 -14.67 -1.15
C VAL A 500 -5.57 -16.06 -1.33
N ASN A 501 -6.82 -16.08 -1.78
CA ASN A 501 -7.59 -17.30 -1.98
C ASN A 501 -8.05 -17.48 -3.43
N ALA A 502 -7.35 -16.82 -4.35
CA ALA A 502 -7.39 -17.11 -5.78
C ALA A 502 -5.97 -17.28 -6.32
N ASP A 503 -5.75 -18.39 -7.04
CA ASP A 503 -4.52 -18.70 -7.75
C ASP A 503 -4.73 -18.48 -9.26
N TYR A 504 -3.67 -18.14 -10.01
CA TYR A 504 -3.74 -17.91 -11.45
C TYR A 504 -2.57 -18.55 -12.20
N SER A 505 -2.85 -19.03 -13.39
CA SER A 505 -1.86 -19.18 -14.47
C SER A 505 -2.04 -18.05 -15.49
N SER A 506 -1.28 -18.08 -16.58
CA SER A 506 -1.46 -17.17 -17.72
C SER A 506 -2.80 -17.34 -18.46
N THR A 507 -3.50 -18.45 -18.24
CA THR A 507 -4.72 -18.79 -18.99
C THR A 507 -5.88 -19.27 -18.13
N SER A 508 -5.67 -19.52 -16.84
CA SER A 508 -6.69 -20.03 -15.91
C SER A 508 -6.62 -19.40 -14.52
N PHE A 509 -7.69 -19.59 -13.74
CA PHE A 509 -7.74 -19.28 -12.31
C PHE A 509 -8.47 -20.36 -11.53
N ARG A 510 -8.18 -20.45 -10.23
CA ARG A 510 -8.88 -21.29 -9.26
C ARG A 510 -9.08 -20.48 -7.98
N VAL A 511 -10.24 -20.60 -7.36
CA VAL A 511 -10.48 -20.07 -6.00
C VAL A 511 -10.49 -21.22 -5.01
N SER A 512 -9.84 -21.05 -3.87
CA SER A 512 -9.66 -22.11 -2.86
C SER A 512 -10.00 -21.57 -1.48
N ARG A 513 -10.22 -22.44 -0.50
CA ARG A 513 -10.48 -22.02 0.88
C ARG A 513 -9.20 -21.53 1.54
N ALA A 514 -9.26 -20.38 2.21
CA ALA A 514 -8.24 -19.91 3.14
C ALA A 514 -8.79 -19.97 4.57
N SER A 515 -8.06 -20.64 5.46
CA SER A 515 -8.43 -20.82 6.86
C SER A 515 -7.36 -20.20 7.75
N ILE A 516 -7.79 -19.28 8.62
CA ILE A 516 -6.97 -18.69 9.66
C ILE A 516 -7.33 -19.39 10.98
N GLY A 517 -6.32 -19.94 11.66
CA GLY A 517 -6.49 -20.66 12.93
C GLY A 517 -7.10 -19.81 14.04
N ALA A 518 -7.55 -20.48 15.10
CA ALA A 518 -8.08 -19.87 16.31
C ALA A 518 -6.97 -19.21 17.15
N HIS A 519 -7.36 -18.31 18.05
CA HIS A 519 -6.46 -17.68 19.05
C HIS A 519 -5.19 -17.05 18.47
N SER A 520 -5.24 -16.67 17.20
CA SER A 520 -4.08 -16.16 16.47
C SER A 520 -4.10 -14.64 16.44
N PHE A 521 -2.92 -14.04 16.35
CA PHE A 521 -2.75 -12.61 16.15
C PHE A 521 -2.08 -12.38 14.80
N LEU A 522 -2.72 -11.62 13.91
CA LEU A 522 -2.14 -11.22 12.64
C LEU A 522 -1.78 -9.74 12.71
N GLY A 523 -0.50 -9.42 12.61
CA GLY A 523 0.03 -8.07 12.54
C GLY A 523 -0.29 -7.38 11.21
N ASN A 524 0.46 -6.33 10.90
CA ASN A 524 0.18 -5.50 9.73
C ASN A 524 0.82 -6.04 8.44
N MET A 525 0.21 -5.71 7.30
CA MET A 525 0.73 -6.01 5.96
C MET A 525 1.02 -7.50 5.74
N ILE A 526 0.02 -8.33 5.99
CA ILE A 526 0.11 -9.79 5.87
C ILE A 526 -0.54 -10.23 4.57
N VAL A 527 0.22 -10.95 3.73
CA VAL A 527 -0.35 -11.76 2.64
C VAL A 527 -0.62 -13.15 3.20
N TYR A 528 -1.89 -13.53 3.29
CA TYR A 528 -2.32 -14.82 3.82
C TYR A 528 -2.79 -15.74 2.68
N PRO A 529 -1.91 -16.59 2.12
CA PRO A 529 -2.25 -17.52 1.04
C PRO A 529 -3.16 -18.66 1.52
N SER A 530 -4.02 -19.19 0.64
CA SER A 530 -4.86 -20.36 0.93
C SER A 530 -4.08 -21.62 1.27
N GLN A 531 -2.81 -21.68 0.88
CA GLN A 531 -1.88 -22.79 1.14
C GLN A 531 -1.13 -22.65 2.47
N SER A 532 -1.47 -21.67 3.30
CA SER A 532 -0.77 -21.35 4.54
C SER A 532 -0.52 -22.60 5.41
N LYS A 533 0.71 -22.75 5.91
CA LYS A 533 1.11 -23.76 6.90
C LYS A 533 1.12 -23.15 8.30
N VAL A 534 0.00 -22.53 8.67
CA VAL A 534 -0.23 -21.89 9.97
C VAL A 534 -1.54 -22.45 10.53
N GLY A 535 -1.46 -23.03 11.73
CA GLY A 535 -2.60 -23.56 12.47
C GLY A 535 -3.00 -22.61 13.61
N ASP A 536 -3.38 -23.18 14.74
CA ASP A 536 -3.93 -22.42 15.86
C ASP A 536 -2.86 -21.72 16.71
N ASN A 537 -3.31 -20.70 17.44
CA ASN A 537 -2.53 -19.95 18.42
C ASN A 537 -1.19 -19.43 17.87
N CYS A 538 -1.18 -18.83 16.67
CA CYS A 538 0.02 -18.27 16.07
C CYS A 538 0.05 -16.74 16.13
N LEU A 539 1.24 -16.16 16.27
CA LEU A 539 1.47 -14.72 16.11
C LEU A 539 2.17 -14.47 14.77
N LEU A 540 1.53 -13.77 13.83
CA LEU A 540 2.13 -13.37 12.56
C LEU A 540 2.58 -11.91 12.65
N ALA A 541 3.88 -11.67 12.77
CA ALA A 541 4.42 -10.33 12.92
C ALA A 541 4.28 -9.50 11.63
N THR A 542 4.36 -8.17 11.75
CA THR A 542 4.28 -7.25 10.61
C THR A 542 5.21 -7.66 9.46
N LYS A 543 4.70 -7.65 8.21
CA LYS A 543 5.40 -8.08 6.99
C LYS A 543 5.92 -9.52 7.00
N VAL A 544 5.43 -10.42 7.85
CA VAL A 544 5.89 -11.81 7.80
C VAL A 544 5.47 -12.47 6.48
N MET A 545 6.40 -13.23 5.89
CA MET A 545 6.07 -14.13 4.79
C MET A 545 5.42 -15.40 5.36
N VAL A 546 4.11 -15.55 5.16
CA VAL A 546 3.37 -16.74 5.63
C VAL A 546 3.88 -17.98 4.87
N PRO A 547 4.34 -19.04 5.59
CA PRO A 547 4.85 -20.25 4.95
C PRO A 547 3.72 -20.98 4.23
N VAL A 548 4.03 -21.56 3.06
CA VAL A 548 3.09 -22.36 2.26
C VAL A 548 3.52 -23.82 2.11
N ASP A 549 4.69 -24.14 2.64
CA ASP A 549 5.36 -25.43 2.62
C ASP A 549 5.86 -25.82 4.01
N GLY A 550 6.31 -27.07 4.15
CA GLY A 550 6.73 -27.62 5.43
C GLY A 550 5.57 -27.97 6.37
N GLU A 551 5.92 -28.14 7.65
CA GLU A 551 4.99 -28.48 8.73
C GLU A 551 4.08 -27.31 9.10
N VAL A 552 2.85 -27.63 9.51
CA VAL A 552 1.91 -26.64 10.03
C VAL A 552 2.45 -26.12 11.36
N ARG A 553 2.62 -24.80 11.46
CA ARG A 553 3.09 -24.12 12.67
C ARG A 553 1.92 -23.84 13.60
N GLU A 554 2.05 -24.21 14.86
CA GLU A 554 1.04 -24.01 15.92
C GLU A 554 1.72 -23.55 17.20
N GLY A 555 1.10 -22.62 17.93
CA GLY A 555 1.63 -22.16 19.22
C GLY A 555 2.94 -21.37 19.13
N VAL A 556 3.28 -20.83 17.96
CA VAL A 556 4.53 -20.08 17.72
C VAL A 556 4.26 -18.69 17.17
N GLY A 557 5.22 -17.79 17.27
CA GLY A 557 5.25 -16.55 16.48
C GLY A 557 6.08 -16.73 15.21
N LEU A 558 5.76 -15.98 14.16
CA LEU A 558 6.50 -15.95 12.89
C LEU A 558 6.87 -14.51 12.54
N LEU A 559 8.13 -14.29 12.15
CA LEU A 559 8.66 -12.99 11.75
C LEU A 559 9.58 -13.12 10.53
N GLY A 560 9.61 -12.09 9.69
CA GLY A 560 10.57 -11.96 8.60
C GLY A 560 10.11 -12.49 7.24
N SER A 561 10.92 -12.22 6.23
CA SER A 561 10.76 -12.76 4.88
C SER A 561 12.12 -13.23 4.34
N PRO A 562 12.38 -14.55 4.25
CA PRO A 562 11.50 -15.63 4.64
C PRO A 562 11.31 -15.69 6.16
N SER A 563 10.18 -16.26 6.59
CA SER A 563 9.83 -16.31 7.99
C SER A 563 10.73 -17.25 8.80
N PHE A 564 10.88 -16.94 10.08
CA PHE A 564 11.45 -17.79 11.11
C PHE A 564 10.62 -17.70 12.37
N GLU A 565 10.73 -18.71 13.23
CA GLU A 565 9.98 -18.76 14.49
C GLU A 565 10.52 -17.78 15.52
N ILE A 566 9.59 -17.18 16.25
CA ILE A 566 9.82 -16.38 17.44
C ILE A 566 8.87 -16.90 18.54
N PRO A 567 9.11 -16.59 19.83
CA PRO A 567 8.16 -16.92 20.88
C PRO A 567 6.76 -16.39 20.58
N ARG A 568 5.73 -17.21 20.84
CA ARG A 568 4.31 -16.83 20.66
C ARG A 568 3.90 -15.65 21.53
N THR A 569 4.43 -15.60 22.76
CA THR A 569 4.15 -14.55 23.73
C THR A 569 5.40 -14.30 24.57
N VAL A 570 5.56 -13.09 25.09
CA VAL A 570 6.62 -12.73 26.04
C VAL A 570 5.97 -12.26 27.34
N ASP A 571 6.53 -12.60 28.50
CA ASP A 571 5.87 -12.42 29.81
C ASP A 571 5.40 -10.99 30.11
N ARG A 572 6.07 -9.98 29.54
CA ARG A 572 5.71 -8.56 29.70
C ARG A 572 4.36 -8.19 29.07
N ASP A 573 3.91 -8.94 28.07
CA ASP A 573 2.61 -8.72 27.40
C ASP A 573 1.43 -9.26 28.23
N ASN A 574 1.69 -10.09 29.24
CA ASN A 574 0.66 -10.60 30.15
C ASN A 574 0.13 -9.55 31.15
N ARG A 575 0.69 -8.33 31.16
CA ARG A 575 0.34 -7.26 32.12
C ARG A 575 -1.14 -6.85 32.07
N PHE A 576 -1.84 -7.14 30.98
CA PHE A 576 -3.25 -6.78 30.77
C PHE A 576 -4.18 -7.99 30.60
N ASN A 577 -3.74 -9.21 30.95
CA ASN A 577 -4.54 -10.44 30.81
C ASN A 577 -5.80 -10.44 31.70
N ASP A 578 -5.80 -9.65 32.76
CA ASP A 578 -6.99 -9.40 33.60
C ASP A 578 -8.11 -8.71 32.82
N LEU A 579 -7.78 -7.93 31.77
CA LEU A 579 -8.75 -7.22 30.94
C LEU A 579 -9.34 -8.09 29.81
N THR A 580 -8.79 -9.28 29.55
CA THR A 580 -9.13 -10.11 28.40
C THR A 580 -10.20 -11.17 28.70
N SER A 581 -10.78 -11.18 29.92
CA SER A 581 -11.82 -12.16 30.29
C SER A 581 -12.82 -11.63 31.33
N GLY A 582 -13.90 -12.38 31.54
CA GLY A 582 -14.87 -12.13 32.62
C GLY A 582 -15.73 -10.86 32.47
N ASP A 583 -16.15 -10.32 33.61
CA ASP A 583 -17.06 -9.18 33.70
C ASP A 583 -16.42 -7.88 33.25
N GLU A 584 -15.13 -7.72 33.51
CA GLU A 584 -14.40 -6.51 33.14
C GLU A 584 -14.32 -6.34 31.63
N LEU A 585 -14.00 -7.42 30.90
CA LEU A 585 -14.04 -7.42 29.44
C LEU A 585 -15.43 -6.99 28.93
N ARG A 586 -16.52 -7.53 29.49
CA ARG A 586 -17.88 -7.16 29.08
C ARG A 586 -18.16 -5.67 29.31
N ARG A 587 -17.75 -5.12 30.46
CA ARG A 587 -17.89 -3.68 30.77
C ARG A 587 -17.08 -2.81 29.79
N ARG A 588 -15.82 -3.18 29.54
CA ARG A 588 -14.91 -2.46 28.64
C ARG A 588 -15.38 -2.50 27.20
N LEU A 589 -15.85 -3.65 26.72
CA LEU A 589 -16.44 -3.79 25.39
C LEU A 589 -17.69 -2.93 25.23
N ALA A 590 -18.57 -2.89 26.24
CA ALA A 590 -19.75 -2.02 26.19
C ALA A 590 -19.36 -0.53 26.12
N ALA A 591 -18.35 -0.11 26.89
CA ALA A 591 -17.81 1.25 26.83
C ALA A 591 -17.14 1.55 25.48
N LYS A 592 -16.34 0.62 24.97
CA LYS A 592 -15.70 0.71 23.64
C LYS A 592 -16.74 0.84 22.53
N ASN A 593 -17.80 0.03 22.56
CA ASN A 593 -18.88 0.10 21.56
C ASN A 593 -19.59 1.45 21.56
N ARG A 594 -19.82 2.06 22.73
CA ARG A 594 -20.35 3.44 22.81
C ARG A 594 -19.38 4.45 22.19
N HIS A 595 -18.08 4.34 22.50
CA HIS A 595 -17.06 5.21 21.92
C HIS A 595 -16.93 5.03 20.39
N ASN A 596 -17.02 3.79 19.91
CA ASN A 596 -16.95 3.46 18.49
C ASN A 596 -18.20 3.96 17.74
N ALA A 597 -19.39 3.87 18.33
CA ALA A 597 -20.60 4.47 17.77
C ALA A 597 -20.47 6.00 17.62
N LEU A 598 -19.93 6.70 18.63
CA LEU A 598 -19.64 8.14 18.53
C LEU A 598 -18.59 8.44 17.46
N THR A 599 -17.55 7.63 17.38
CA THR A 599 -16.47 7.77 16.39
C THR A 599 -16.97 7.54 14.96
N ILE A 600 -17.85 6.56 14.74
CA ILE A 600 -18.57 6.35 13.48
C ILE A 600 -19.48 7.56 13.18
N GLY A 601 -20.18 8.08 14.19
CA GLY A 601 -20.98 9.30 14.06
C GLY A 601 -20.15 10.49 13.57
N PHE A 602 -18.98 10.74 14.17
CA PHE A 602 -18.06 11.79 13.71
C PHE A 602 -17.52 11.52 12.30
N PHE A 603 -17.20 10.27 11.97
CA PHE A 603 -16.74 9.91 10.64
C PHE A 603 -17.83 10.20 9.59
N LEU A 604 -19.06 9.73 9.82
CA LEU A 604 -20.19 9.97 8.92
C LEU A 604 -20.52 11.46 8.81
N LEU A 605 -20.52 12.19 9.93
CA LEU A 605 -20.72 13.65 9.94
C LEU A 605 -19.63 14.36 9.13
N ALA A 606 -18.37 13.99 9.31
CA ALA A 606 -17.26 14.61 8.59
C ALA A 606 -17.34 14.33 7.07
N ARG A 607 -17.73 13.11 6.66
CA ARG A 607 -17.89 12.76 5.24
C ARG A 607 -19.14 13.38 4.62
N TRP A 608 -20.24 13.47 5.38
CA TRP A 608 -21.44 14.17 4.96
C TRP A 608 -21.18 15.67 4.81
N PHE A 609 -20.51 16.31 5.77
CA PHE A 609 -20.15 17.72 5.68
C PHE A 609 -19.27 18.02 4.46
N TYR A 610 -18.30 17.15 4.16
CA TYR A 610 -17.54 17.26 2.92
C TYR A 610 -18.44 17.18 1.68
N THR A 611 -19.39 16.24 1.67
CA THR A 611 -20.38 16.09 0.59
C THR A 611 -21.26 17.33 0.46
N PHE A 612 -21.70 17.92 1.58
CA PHE A 612 -22.44 19.18 1.63
C PHE A 612 -21.65 20.32 1.00
N VAL A 613 -20.39 20.51 1.37
CA VAL A 613 -19.53 21.54 0.78
C VAL A 613 -19.31 21.29 -0.72
N ALA A 614 -19.14 20.03 -1.14
CA ALA A 614 -19.04 19.68 -2.55
C ALA A 614 -20.32 20.03 -3.34
N VAL A 615 -21.50 19.75 -2.77
CA VAL A 615 -22.81 20.12 -3.36
C VAL A 615 -22.95 21.64 -3.43
N VAL A 616 -22.67 22.37 -2.34
CA VAL A 616 -22.69 23.85 -2.32
C VAL A 616 -21.75 24.42 -3.39
N THR A 617 -20.52 23.91 -3.47
CA THR A 617 -19.53 24.38 -4.46
C THR A 617 -20.02 24.12 -5.89
N GLY A 618 -20.65 22.96 -6.13
CA GLY A 618 -21.28 22.63 -7.42
C GLY A 618 -22.44 23.55 -7.78
N LEU A 619 -23.35 23.82 -6.84
CA LEU A 619 -24.48 24.72 -7.03
C LEU A 619 -24.03 26.18 -7.23
N CYS A 620 -23.02 26.65 -6.51
CA CYS A 620 -22.40 27.96 -6.75
C CYS A 620 -21.78 28.03 -8.15
N ALA A 621 -21.11 26.96 -8.60
CA ALA A 621 -20.56 26.90 -9.95
C ALA A 621 -21.66 26.99 -11.02
N ALA A 622 -22.79 26.30 -10.80
CA ALA A 622 -23.95 26.36 -11.67
C ALA A 622 -24.58 27.78 -11.70
N SER A 623 -24.72 28.43 -10.53
CA SER A 623 -25.23 29.80 -10.40
C SER A 623 -24.34 30.85 -11.10
N LEU A 624 -23.01 30.69 -11.01
CA LEU A 624 -22.04 31.58 -11.66
C LEU A 624 -21.78 31.22 -13.14
N TYR A 625 -22.29 30.09 -13.60
CA TYR A 625 -22.04 29.61 -14.97
C TYR A 625 -22.49 30.59 -16.06
N PRO A 626 -23.67 31.25 -15.97
CA PRO A 626 -24.10 32.20 -17.01
C PRO A 626 -23.17 33.40 -17.20
N SER A 627 -22.41 33.79 -16.16
CA SER A 627 -21.50 34.94 -16.20
C SER A 627 -20.04 34.54 -16.48
N LEU A 628 -19.56 33.45 -15.87
CA LEU A 628 -18.14 33.04 -15.93
C LEU A 628 -17.88 31.85 -16.87
N GLY A 629 -18.93 31.17 -17.35
CA GLY A 629 -18.85 29.98 -18.19
C GLY A 629 -18.00 28.87 -17.55
N VAL A 630 -17.14 28.24 -18.37
CA VAL A 630 -16.23 27.15 -17.95
C VAL A 630 -15.37 27.53 -16.74
N SER A 631 -15.02 28.81 -16.60
CA SER A 631 -14.18 29.28 -15.49
C SER A 631 -14.83 29.06 -14.13
N ALA A 632 -16.17 29.08 -14.03
CA ALA A 632 -16.90 28.77 -12.79
C ALA A 632 -16.64 27.33 -12.33
N LEU A 633 -16.72 26.36 -13.24
CA LEU A 633 -16.49 24.95 -12.93
C LEU A 633 -15.02 24.66 -12.63
N ALA A 634 -14.11 25.23 -13.42
CA ALA A 634 -12.67 25.09 -13.17
C ALA A 634 -12.30 25.65 -11.78
N LEU A 635 -12.84 26.83 -11.42
CA LEU A 635 -12.67 27.42 -10.10
C LEU A 635 -13.24 26.51 -9.00
N ALA A 636 -14.45 25.97 -9.19
CA ALA A 636 -15.07 25.04 -8.24
C ALA A 636 -14.21 23.78 -7.99
N MET A 637 -13.63 23.18 -9.03
CA MET A 637 -12.74 22.03 -8.89
C MET A 637 -11.48 22.37 -8.09
N VAL A 638 -10.87 23.53 -8.36
CA VAL A 638 -9.68 24.00 -7.62
C VAL A 638 -10.02 24.31 -6.16
N LEU A 639 -11.13 25.03 -5.92
CA LEU A 639 -11.59 25.35 -4.58
C LEU A 639 -11.94 24.10 -3.79
N LEU A 640 -12.60 23.11 -4.41
CA LEU A 640 -12.91 21.85 -3.76
C LEU A 640 -11.65 21.08 -3.39
N LEU A 641 -10.63 21.02 -4.28
CA LEU A 641 -9.34 20.39 -3.96
C LEU A 641 -8.62 21.09 -2.80
N LEU A 642 -8.57 22.42 -2.82
CA LEU A 642 -7.98 23.22 -1.73
C LEU A 642 -8.75 22.99 -0.43
N PHE A 643 -10.08 22.97 -0.49
CA PHE A 643 -10.95 22.62 0.62
C PHE A 643 -10.65 21.21 1.10
N SER A 644 -10.51 20.20 0.24
CA SER A 644 -10.19 18.81 0.65
C SER A 644 -8.90 18.77 1.47
N VAL A 645 -7.85 19.49 1.05
CA VAL A 645 -6.58 19.55 1.78
C VAL A 645 -6.77 20.21 3.14
N VAL A 646 -7.32 21.43 3.17
CA VAL A 646 -7.48 22.20 4.41
C VAL A 646 -8.42 21.49 5.37
N TYR A 647 -9.57 21.04 4.89
CA TYR A 647 -10.56 20.30 5.66
C TYR A 647 -9.99 18.98 6.19
N GLY A 648 -9.27 18.22 5.36
CA GLY A 648 -8.65 16.97 5.76
C GLY A 648 -7.65 17.16 6.90
N VAL A 649 -6.76 18.16 6.77
CA VAL A 649 -5.85 18.57 7.84
C VAL A 649 -6.63 18.95 9.10
N LEU A 650 -7.67 19.79 8.97
CA LEU A 650 -8.44 20.27 10.13
C LEU A 650 -9.16 19.14 10.86
N VAL A 651 -9.82 18.22 10.15
CA VAL A 651 -10.51 17.06 10.74
C VAL A 651 -9.51 16.18 11.49
N GLU A 652 -8.37 15.89 10.86
CA GLU A 652 -7.32 15.07 11.45
C GLU A 652 -6.75 15.73 12.72
N ARG A 653 -6.41 17.02 12.66
CA ARG A 653 -5.90 17.79 13.82
C ARG A 653 -6.96 17.92 14.92
N ALA A 654 -8.23 18.12 14.57
CA ALA A 654 -9.33 18.20 15.52
C ALA A 654 -9.56 16.88 16.25
N SER A 655 -9.33 15.73 15.58
CA SER A 655 -9.47 14.42 16.21
C SER A 655 -8.52 14.20 17.39
N THR A 656 -7.37 14.88 17.41
CA THR A 656 -6.41 14.89 18.53
C THR A 656 -6.53 16.13 19.42
N GLY A 657 -7.57 16.94 19.24
CA GLY A 657 -7.73 18.22 19.95
C GLY A 657 -6.61 19.21 19.66
N PHE A 658 -6.02 19.16 18.46
CA PHE A 658 -4.87 19.93 18.00
C PHE A 658 -3.59 19.71 18.81
N ARG A 659 -3.54 18.65 19.62
CA ARG A 659 -2.37 18.28 20.43
C ARG A 659 -1.58 17.15 19.77
N PRO A 660 -0.24 17.13 19.95
CA PRO A 660 0.55 15.96 19.57
C PRO A 660 0.11 14.72 20.35
N LEU A 661 0.09 13.57 19.68
CA LEU A 661 -0.07 12.28 20.35
C LEU A 661 1.22 12.00 21.13
N PRO A 662 1.17 11.74 22.46
CA PRO A 662 2.33 11.28 23.18
C PRO A 662 2.64 9.82 22.79
N PRO A 663 3.89 9.35 22.99
CA PRO A 663 4.19 7.92 23.08
C PRO A 663 3.26 7.23 24.08
N LYS A 664 2.85 6.00 23.80
CA LYS A 664 1.84 5.27 24.59
C LYS A 664 2.20 3.79 24.76
N TYR A 665 1.79 3.24 25.88
CA TYR A 665 1.77 1.81 26.18
C TYR A 665 0.46 1.53 26.92
N CYS A 666 -0.54 0.95 26.25
CA CYS A 666 -1.86 0.72 26.84
C CYS A 666 -2.53 -0.52 26.23
N SER A 667 -3.59 -1.01 26.88
CA SER A 667 -4.42 -2.08 26.31
C SER A 667 -5.33 -1.54 25.20
N ILE A 668 -5.75 -2.40 24.27
CA ILE A 668 -6.80 -2.05 23.30
C ILE A 668 -8.18 -1.81 23.95
N TYR A 669 -8.31 -2.14 25.24
CA TYR A 669 -9.50 -1.91 26.06
C TYR A 669 -9.45 -0.60 26.85
N ASP A 670 -8.42 0.22 26.65
CA ASP A 670 -8.31 1.53 27.28
C ASP A 670 -8.75 2.67 26.34
N ILE A 671 -9.34 3.70 26.95
CA ILE A 671 -9.82 4.90 26.24
C ILE A 671 -8.71 5.60 25.44
N ASP A 672 -7.46 5.50 25.88
CA ASP A 672 -6.32 6.11 25.21
C ASP A 672 -5.99 5.42 23.88
N PHE A 673 -6.24 4.11 23.76
CA PHE A 673 -6.21 3.41 22.48
C PHE A 673 -7.42 3.80 21.62
N TRP A 674 -8.63 3.84 22.17
CA TRP A 674 -9.83 4.16 21.38
C TRP A 674 -9.79 5.58 20.78
N ARG A 675 -9.16 6.54 21.48
CA ARG A 675 -8.88 7.88 20.94
C ARG A 675 -7.90 7.83 19.77
N THR A 676 -6.96 6.89 19.78
CA THR A 676 -5.98 6.67 18.71
C THR A 676 -6.65 6.00 17.50
N GLU A 677 -7.49 4.99 17.72
CA GLU A 677 -8.35 4.41 16.66
C GLU A 677 -9.23 5.48 16.00
N ARG A 678 -9.84 6.38 16.79
CA ARG A 678 -10.59 7.52 16.23
C ARG A 678 -9.74 8.41 15.34
N PHE A 679 -8.51 8.70 15.75
CA PHE A 679 -7.58 9.48 14.93
C PHE A 679 -7.33 8.78 13.59
N PHE A 680 -7.08 7.47 13.58
CA PHE A 680 -6.91 6.69 12.35
C PHE A 680 -8.15 6.72 11.45
N LYS A 681 -9.35 6.52 12.02
CA LYS A 681 -10.61 6.59 11.25
C LYS A 681 -10.85 7.96 10.62
N LEU A 682 -10.48 9.03 11.32
CA LEU A 682 -10.69 10.42 10.87
C LEU A 682 -9.55 10.98 10.02
N GLU A 683 -8.51 10.19 9.75
CA GLU A 683 -7.40 10.58 8.90
C GLU A 683 -7.87 10.94 7.47
N SER A 684 -7.18 11.93 6.87
CA SER A 684 -7.47 12.41 5.53
C SER A 684 -6.52 11.84 4.47
N GLY A 685 -7.07 11.23 3.41
CA GLY A 685 -6.31 10.57 2.34
C GLY A 685 -5.89 11.46 1.17
N VAL A 686 -5.68 12.77 1.38
CA VAL A 686 -5.52 13.75 0.28
C VAL A 686 -4.09 13.77 -0.32
N GLY A 687 -3.14 13.05 0.28
CA GLY A 687 -1.71 13.13 -0.06
C GLY A 687 -1.31 12.59 -1.45
N ALA A 688 -2.06 11.65 -2.03
CA ALA A 688 -1.63 10.93 -3.23
C ALA A 688 -1.54 11.81 -4.49
N VAL A 689 -2.42 12.81 -4.63
CA VAL A 689 -2.42 13.75 -5.77
C VAL A 689 -1.14 14.60 -5.78
N PHE A 690 -0.51 14.81 -4.62
CA PHE A 690 0.67 15.65 -4.46
C PHE A 690 1.99 14.87 -4.48
N ASN A 691 1.97 13.57 -4.78
CA ASN A 691 3.17 12.73 -4.85
C ASN A 691 4.22 13.34 -5.81
N GLY A 692 5.44 13.51 -5.32
CA GLY A 692 6.57 14.09 -6.04
C GLY A 692 6.51 15.61 -6.20
N THR A 693 5.70 16.32 -5.40
CA THR A 693 5.60 17.79 -5.44
C THR A 693 6.03 18.43 -4.12
N PRO A 694 6.47 19.71 -4.13
CA PRO A 694 6.71 20.47 -2.90
C PRO A 694 5.47 20.58 -2.00
N PHE A 695 4.27 20.57 -2.58
CA PHE A 695 3.01 20.73 -1.84
C PHE A 695 2.77 19.61 -0.83
N LYS A 696 3.23 18.37 -1.13
CA LYS A 696 3.13 17.26 -0.18
C LYS A 696 3.91 17.52 1.11
N SER A 697 5.05 18.20 1.02
CA SER A 697 5.83 18.62 2.20
C SER A 697 5.07 19.63 3.05
N ALA A 698 4.34 20.57 2.44
CA ALA A 698 3.52 21.52 3.17
C ALA A 698 2.37 20.83 3.90
N ILE A 699 1.72 19.86 3.25
CA ILE A 699 0.64 19.06 3.85
C ILE A 699 1.15 18.28 5.06
N TRP A 700 2.30 17.61 4.96
CA TRP A 700 2.89 16.90 6.08
C TRP A 700 3.17 17.80 7.29
N ARG A 701 3.66 19.02 7.06
CA ARG A 701 3.86 20.00 8.14
C ARG A 701 2.55 20.39 8.82
N LEU A 702 1.52 20.63 8.03
CA LEU A 702 0.19 20.99 8.54
C LEU A 702 -0.45 19.87 9.37
N GLN A 703 -0.19 18.61 9.01
CA GLN A 703 -0.63 17.44 9.79
C GLN A 703 0.24 17.21 11.05
N GLY A 704 1.45 17.77 11.08
CA GLY A 704 2.29 17.86 12.28
C GLY A 704 3.62 17.12 12.22
N VAL A 705 4.03 16.66 11.03
CA VAL A 705 5.37 16.10 10.81
C VAL A 705 6.42 17.19 11.04
N ARG A 706 7.45 16.86 11.85
CA ARG A 706 8.62 17.75 12.03
C ARG A 706 9.57 17.56 10.86
N LEU A 707 9.37 18.37 9.83
CA LEU A 707 10.02 18.16 8.54
C LEU A 707 11.18 19.14 8.29
N GLY A 708 12.20 18.72 7.55
CA GLY A 708 13.29 19.54 6.99
C GLY A 708 12.98 20.09 5.59
N LYS A 709 13.98 20.64 4.93
CA LYS A 709 13.86 21.26 3.60
C LYS A 709 13.89 20.21 2.48
N ARG A 710 13.19 20.49 1.39
CA ARG A 710 13.27 19.74 0.11
C ARG A 710 13.06 18.23 0.21
N LEU A 711 12.13 17.80 1.07
CA LEU A 711 11.64 16.43 1.08
C LEU A 711 11.12 16.06 -0.30
N PHE A 712 11.61 14.94 -0.84
CA PHE A 712 10.99 14.25 -1.95
C PHE A 712 10.17 13.07 -1.42
N ASP A 713 8.88 13.05 -1.73
CA ASP A 713 7.97 11.97 -1.34
C ASP A 713 7.13 11.52 -2.53
N ASP A 714 7.37 10.28 -2.99
CA ASP A 714 6.71 9.67 -4.15
C ASP A 714 5.53 8.75 -3.81
N GLY A 715 4.94 8.92 -2.63
CA GLY A 715 3.80 8.10 -2.18
C GLY A 715 4.07 7.29 -0.93
N CYS A 716 4.93 7.79 -0.04
CA CYS A 716 5.08 7.23 1.30
C CYS A 716 3.82 7.52 2.14
N GLN A 717 3.46 6.56 3.00
CA GLN A 717 2.38 6.69 3.98
C GLN A 717 2.94 6.87 5.39
N MET A 718 2.25 7.64 6.22
CA MET A 718 2.62 7.92 7.61
C MET A 718 1.38 7.85 8.50
N ALA A 719 1.37 6.98 9.51
CA ALA A 719 0.25 6.88 10.44
C ALA A 719 0.24 8.05 11.44
N GLU A 720 1.12 8.06 12.45
CA GLU A 720 1.15 9.09 13.50
C GLU A 720 2.08 10.25 13.13
N LYS A 721 1.63 11.11 12.22
CA LYS A 721 2.43 12.21 11.65
C LYS A 721 3.12 13.11 12.71
N ASN A 722 2.49 13.35 13.86
CA ASN A 722 3.04 14.15 14.98
C ASN A 722 4.25 13.51 15.71
N LEU A 723 4.51 12.22 15.49
CA LEU A 723 5.60 11.47 16.11
C LEU A 723 6.81 11.30 15.17
N VAL A 724 6.69 11.78 13.93
CA VAL A 724 7.71 11.64 12.89
C VAL A 724 8.55 12.92 12.80
N THR A 725 9.88 12.75 12.83
CA THR A 725 10.85 13.79 12.50
C THR A 725 11.65 13.38 11.27
N ILE A 726 11.76 14.27 10.28
CA ILE A 726 12.45 14.02 9.00
C ILE A 726 13.38 15.20 8.72
N GLY A 727 14.65 14.94 8.43
CA GLY A 727 15.67 15.93 8.13
C GLY A 727 15.56 16.57 6.73
N ASP A 728 16.59 17.31 6.35
CA ASP A 728 16.70 17.96 5.03
C ASP A 728 17.02 16.94 3.94
N ASP A 729 16.56 17.17 2.70
CA ASP A 729 16.92 16.40 1.49
C ASP A 729 16.63 14.89 1.58
N VAL A 730 15.65 14.49 2.41
CA VAL A 730 15.21 13.09 2.52
C VAL A 730 14.43 12.66 1.29
N THR A 731 14.63 11.41 0.87
CA THR A 731 13.95 10.76 -0.25
C THR A 731 13.07 9.61 0.25
N LEU A 732 11.75 9.73 0.07
CA LEU A 732 10.77 8.69 0.37
C LEU A 732 10.21 8.12 -0.95
N ASN A 733 10.51 6.85 -1.24
CA ASN A 733 10.02 6.19 -2.44
C ASN A 733 8.55 5.75 -2.35
N ALA A 734 7.98 5.39 -3.50
CA ALA A 734 6.63 4.84 -3.60
C ALA A 734 6.48 3.56 -2.75
N GLY A 735 5.35 3.43 -2.07
CA GLY A 735 5.05 2.27 -1.23
C GLY A 735 5.79 2.26 0.11
N GLY A 736 6.63 3.25 0.40
CA GLY A 736 7.27 3.37 1.70
C GLY A 736 6.26 3.61 2.81
N TRP A 737 6.51 3.09 4.01
CA TRP A 737 5.61 3.20 5.15
C TRP A 737 6.35 3.59 6.43
N ILE A 738 5.83 4.56 7.15
CA ILE A 738 6.35 5.02 8.45
C ILE A 738 5.23 4.85 9.49
N GLN A 739 5.39 3.88 10.38
CA GLN A 739 4.40 3.55 11.42
C GLN A 739 5.02 3.72 12.80
N CYS A 740 4.51 4.69 13.57
CA CYS A 740 4.99 4.99 14.93
C CYS A 740 4.28 4.15 15.99
N HIS A 741 3.62 3.05 15.61
CA HIS A 741 2.99 2.13 16.54
C HIS A 741 3.19 0.65 16.16
N SER A 742 2.86 -0.23 17.09
CA SER A 742 2.59 -1.65 16.86
C SER A 742 1.44 -2.07 17.78
N GLN A 743 0.67 -3.05 17.32
CA GLN A 743 -0.31 -3.75 18.13
C GLN A 743 0.14 -5.21 18.23
N GLU A 744 0.27 -5.72 19.45
CA GLU A 744 0.76 -7.07 19.77
C GLU A 744 -0.16 -7.64 20.86
N ASP A 745 -0.91 -8.71 20.59
CA ASP A 745 -1.80 -9.40 21.56
C ASP A 745 -2.52 -8.47 22.54
N TYR A 746 -3.40 -7.60 22.03
CA TYR A 746 -4.19 -6.64 22.82
C TYR A 746 -3.41 -5.48 23.47
N VAL A 747 -2.11 -5.36 23.22
CA VAL A 747 -1.27 -4.26 23.67
C VAL A 747 -0.97 -3.32 22.52
N PHE A 748 -1.21 -2.02 22.72
CA PHE A 748 -0.83 -0.96 21.81
C PHE A 748 0.42 -0.24 22.32
N LYS A 749 1.46 -0.20 21.48
CA LYS A 749 2.76 0.41 21.77
C LYS A 749 3.04 1.47 20.72
N CYS A 750 3.45 2.67 21.12
CA CYS A 750 3.67 3.79 20.21
C CYS A 750 4.83 4.66 20.69
N ASP A 751 5.75 5.00 19.79
CA ASP A 751 6.92 5.85 20.06
C ASP A 751 7.39 6.61 18.80
N ARG A 752 8.31 7.55 18.96
CA ARG A 752 8.80 8.46 17.90
C ARG A 752 9.65 7.74 16.85
N ILE A 753 9.67 8.31 15.65
CA ILE A 753 10.59 7.95 14.57
C ILE A 753 11.38 9.18 14.15
N THR A 754 12.70 9.04 14.02
CA THR A 754 13.59 10.10 13.54
C THR A 754 14.35 9.64 12.30
N ILE A 755 14.21 10.37 11.20
CA ILE A 755 14.94 10.14 9.94
C ILE A 755 15.87 11.32 9.70
N GLY A 756 17.19 11.09 9.73
CA GLY A 756 18.23 12.08 9.51
C GLY A 756 18.21 12.72 8.12
N ALA A 757 19.04 13.75 7.93
CA ALA A 757 19.15 14.46 6.67
C ALA A 757 19.78 13.59 5.57
N GLY A 758 19.32 13.70 4.33
CA GLY A 758 19.84 12.98 3.17
C GLY A 758 19.52 11.48 3.15
N CYS A 759 18.70 10.99 4.08
CA CYS A 759 18.29 9.59 4.12
C CYS A 759 17.44 9.19 2.90
N THR A 760 17.50 7.91 2.53
CA THR A 760 16.66 7.34 1.48
C THR A 760 15.91 6.12 2.00
N LEU A 761 14.58 6.12 1.87
CA LEU A 761 13.72 4.97 2.07
C LEU A 761 13.39 4.35 0.72
N GLY A 762 13.80 3.10 0.50
CA GLY A 762 13.60 2.35 -0.73
C GLY A 762 12.13 2.07 -1.07
N VAL A 763 11.87 1.62 -2.29
CA VAL A 763 10.51 1.27 -2.75
C VAL A 763 9.93 0.18 -1.84
N GLY A 764 8.74 0.39 -1.27
CA GLY A 764 8.09 -0.58 -0.39
C GLY A 764 8.72 -0.76 1.00
N SER A 765 9.73 0.04 1.37
CA SER A 765 10.39 -0.11 2.68
C SER A 765 9.49 0.33 3.83
N PHE A 766 9.60 -0.32 4.99
CA PHE A 766 8.76 -0.07 6.15
C PHE A 766 9.61 0.27 7.38
N VAL A 767 9.28 1.37 8.07
CA VAL A 767 9.95 1.83 9.29
C VAL A 767 8.98 1.79 10.46
N LEU A 768 9.32 1.02 11.49
CA LEU A 768 8.52 0.83 12.70
C LEU A 768 8.97 1.78 13.84
N TYR A 769 8.15 1.91 14.88
CA TYR A 769 8.31 2.87 15.97
C TYR A 769 9.61 2.76 16.77
N GLY A 770 10.01 3.87 17.41
CA GLY A 770 11.20 3.91 18.27
C GLY A 770 12.53 3.87 17.50
N THR A 771 12.50 4.02 16.17
CA THR A 771 13.68 3.92 15.31
C THR A 771 14.33 5.27 15.06
N THR A 772 15.65 5.25 14.85
CA THR A 772 16.42 6.41 14.41
C THR A 772 17.32 6.05 13.22
N MET A 773 17.22 6.81 12.14
CA MET A 773 18.14 6.73 11.00
C MET A 773 19.12 7.90 11.05
N GLY A 774 20.42 7.63 11.14
CA GLY A 774 21.47 8.64 11.04
C GLY A 774 21.55 9.27 9.65
N ASP A 775 22.17 10.44 9.56
CA ASP A 775 22.24 11.21 8.31
C ASP A 775 22.82 10.38 7.15
N GLY A 776 22.20 10.51 5.97
CA GLY A 776 22.60 9.82 4.75
C GLY A 776 22.39 8.30 4.76
N ALA A 777 21.72 7.75 5.78
CA ALA A 777 21.40 6.33 5.81
C ALA A 777 20.44 5.91 4.69
N VAL A 778 20.59 4.68 4.20
CA VAL A 778 19.77 4.13 3.12
C VAL A 778 19.13 2.84 3.57
N LEU A 779 17.81 2.79 3.47
CA LEU A 779 17.04 1.56 3.61
C LEU A 779 16.72 1.05 2.20
N ALA A 780 17.15 -0.18 1.90
CA ALA A 780 16.98 -0.82 0.60
C ALA A 780 15.48 -1.11 0.30
N PRO A 781 15.13 -1.48 -0.95
CA PRO A 781 13.75 -1.83 -1.30
C PRO A 781 13.17 -2.91 -0.38
N ASP A 782 11.85 -2.83 -0.13
CA ASP A 782 11.05 -3.76 0.68
C ASP A 782 11.56 -4.05 2.12
N SER A 783 12.54 -3.30 2.59
CA SER A 783 13.22 -3.61 3.84
C SER A 783 12.37 -3.22 5.04
N PHE A 784 12.39 -4.02 6.09
CA PHE A 784 11.60 -3.82 7.32
C PHE A 784 12.51 -3.41 8.48
N LEU A 785 12.56 -2.11 8.78
CA LEU A 785 13.30 -1.59 9.92
C LEU A 785 12.49 -1.80 11.19
N MET A 786 12.94 -2.76 11.99
CA MET A 786 12.30 -3.18 13.23
C MET A 786 12.30 -2.09 14.29
N LYS A 787 11.31 -2.14 15.18
CA LYS A 787 11.15 -1.21 16.29
C LYS A 787 12.43 -1.09 17.12
N GLY A 788 12.74 0.13 17.56
CA GLY A 788 13.89 0.42 18.41
C GLY A 788 15.26 0.40 17.73
N GLU A 789 15.36 0.10 16.44
CA GLU A 789 16.65 0.05 15.73
C GLU A 789 17.25 1.44 15.49
N GLU A 790 18.58 1.51 15.60
CA GLU A 790 19.40 2.68 15.27
C GLU A 790 20.27 2.35 14.06
N ILE A 791 20.02 3.01 12.92
CA ILE A 791 20.86 2.92 11.72
C ILE A 791 21.96 3.98 11.81
N PRO A 792 23.25 3.61 11.74
CA PRO A 792 24.35 4.58 11.72
C PRO A 792 24.29 5.52 10.51
N PRO A 793 24.86 6.74 10.61
CA PRO A 793 25.00 7.63 9.47
C PRO A 793 25.69 6.93 8.29
N HIS A 794 25.19 7.20 7.07
CA HIS A 794 25.69 6.65 5.80
C HIS A 794 25.64 5.12 5.66
N ALA A 795 25.09 4.39 6.64
CA ALA A 795 24.93 2.94 6.56
C ALA A 795 23.84 2.55 5.55
N ARG A 796 23.99 1.36 4.97
CA ARG A 796 23.02 0.77 4.04
C ARG A 796 22.44 -0.47 4.65
N TRP A 797 21.13 -0.49 4.84
CA TRP A 797 20.43 -1.60 5.47
C TRP A 797 19.42 -2.20 4.50
N GLY A 798 19.24 -3.52 4.57
CA GLY A 798 18.33 -4.24 3.70
C GLY A 798 17.78 -5.51 4.31
N GLY A 799 16.60 -5.90 3.82
CA GLY A 799 15.93 -7.15 4.14
C GLY A 799 14.81 -7.03 5.19
N ASN A 800 14.22 -8.17 5.54
CA ASN A 800 13.10 -8.29 6.47
C ASN A 800 13.35 -9.43 7.48
N PRO A 801 13.77 -9.12 8.72
CA PRO A 801 14.13 -7.79 9.24
C PRO A 801 15.35 -7.16 8.55
N ALA A 802 15.42 -5.83 8.55
CA ALA A 802 16.53 -5.09 7.94
C ALA A 802 17.81 -5.23 8.75
N ARG A 803 18.93 -5.41 8.06
CA ARG A 803 20.29 -5.48 8.61
C ARG A 803 21.28 -4.77 7.70
N GLU A 804 22.46 -4.48 8.21
CA GLU A 804 23.51 -3.86 7.41
C GLU A 804 23.90 -4.74 6.21
N LEU A 805 23.92 -4.15 5.02
CA LEU A 805 24.37 -4.79 3.79
C LEU A 805 25.89 -4.60 3.67
N ARG A 806 26.64 -5.71 3.61
CA ARG A 806 28.10 -5.67 3.46
C ARG A 806 28.51 -5.13 2.08
N THR A 807 29.44 -4.18 2.06
CA THR A 807 30.02 -3.64 0.83
C THR A 807 31.06 -4.60 0.26
N GLY A 808 30.79 -5.19 -0.90
CA GLY A 808 31.83 -5.88 -1.67
C GLY A 808 32.81 -4.85 -2.24
N HIS A 809 34.09 -4.97 -1.93
CA HIS A 809 35.15 -4.27 -2.67
C HIS A 809 35.15 -4.78 -4.13
N GLY A 810 35.02 -3.86 -5.08
CA GLY A 810 35.23 -3.93 -6.52
C GLY A 810 35.33 -5.30 -7.22
N ILE A 811 34.34 -5.61 -8.07
CA ILE A 811 34.59 -6.34 -9.32
C ILE A 811 34.51 -5.31 -10.44
N HIS A 812 35.62 -5.12 -11.15
CA HIS A 812 35.73 -4.17 -12.26
C HIS A 812 34.62 -4.37 -13.31
N ASN A 813 34.04 -3.23 -13.69
CA ASN A 813 33.16 -3.00 -14.83
C ASN A 813 33.71 -3.66 -16.13
N ARG A 814 33.33 -4.91 -16.44
CA ARG A 814 33.45 -5.46 -17.80
C ARG A 814 32.27 -6.30 -18.30
N ASP A 815 31.37 -6.80 -17.45
CA ASP A 815 30.33 -7.76 -17.92
C ASP A 815 28.92 -7.20 -18.14
N VAL A 816 28.67 -5.90 -17.87
CA VAL A 816 27.35 -5.29 -18.09
C VAL A 816 27.10 -4.93 -19.58
N ALA A 817 28.13 -4.97 -20.43
CA ALA A 817 28.04 -4.57 -21.83
C ALA A 817 27.59 -5.66 -22.82
N HIS A 818 27.35 -6.91 -22.39
CA HIS A 818 27.05 -8.02 -23.31
C HIS A 818 25.58 -8.48 -23.38
N PHE A 819 24.68 -7.90 -22.56
CA PHE A 819 23.27 -8.35 -22.52
C PHE A 819 22.35 -7.70 -23.58
N GLY A 820 22.84 -6.72 -24.35
CA GLY A 820 22.05 -5.99 -25.34
C GLY A 820 21.93 -6.64 -26.73
N ALA A 821 22.69 -7.68 -27.06
CA ALA A 821 22.92 -8.09 -28.46
C ALA A 821 22.35 -9.47 -28.88
N LYS A 822 21.68 -10.24 -28.00
CA LYS A 822 21.19 -11.60 -28.34
C LYS A 822 19.66 -11.78 -28.43
N TRP A 823 18.91 -10.72 -28.76
CA TRP A 823 17.46 -10.81 -28.98
C TRP A 823 17.02 -10.37 -30.40
N HIS A 824 17.95 -10.42 -31.36
CA HIS A 824 17.64 -10.35 -32.79
C HIS A 824 18.17 -11.60 -33.49
N GLN A 825 17.55 -12.75 -33.21
CA GLN A 825 17.41 -13.88 -34.12
C GLN A 825 16.18 -14.68 -33.73
#